data_AF-A0AAX6E0J8-F1
#
_entry.id   AF-A0AAX6E0J8-F1
#
_cell.length_a   1.000
_cell.length_b   1.000
_cell.length_c   1.000
_cell.angle_alpha   90.00
_cell.angle_beta   90.00
_cell.angle_gamma   90.00
#
_symmetry.space_group_name_H-M   'P 1'
#
loop_
_entity.id
_entity.type
_entity.pdbx_description
1 polymer ?
#
loop_
_entity_poly.entity_id
_entity_poly.type
_entity_poly.pdbx_seq_one_letter_code
_entity_poly.pdbx_strand_id
1 'polypeptide(L)'
;MISSIVYPEIDGRKKQRLSYIYSILSACYLRLRKDEETGLVKLSHKNHQHRRKLEPFQFYKVLEQECQSVSSIDALNFKNIAGLDDLNFENFNEEIFSNIHESTVDILANMVRALAGIYDEKEDMTGLISWHDVYKHHILECLASLERGMKETSINNMSSGELQSLIEKIELKYDSCKKYVRSLPEAERSYIIGKYCVLCIPPEPWRPSDDSAWKDCLAVLLSFWIKMVDDEGFHRKHLAQCLNTLRRLVMEEEISAYHGWNTLTGYINLGVKGDLTTDIFTFFRSVIFSGCGFKSVAEIYSEVHSTNLTSDGKFNNLAELYISLTDKALLELSSDSGKNQDLLHLLSSLSRLDEVGSYMEDLKTIRSHVWGKLSAYSDDMQLESYLRVYALELMQAITGQNLSNLPDELVSKVKPWEAWENSYFTKNSSWTVSQQAEGSASTITNTLIALKSSQLVTAISPNVKITAEDLMTLDSAVSCFLHLSELSTSLSHLHVLQAVLEEWEVLFSARGVEHNVTAAESSVEEMNDWSNGEWDNEGWENLPEEEPGKMEGKQDVSTFVRPLHACWMETIRRLVGISKPTVAIELLDSSSSKADTVGVLLEEDEAQQLYQLVVGIDCFMALKMLLLLPYRGPQIQCLGVIDAKLKNVQGTATNTLSDAANDHELLILVLSSGVLKDIVVDPSFGRVFSYLCHMMGNLAHLCQQGLLTNKNVDEKRLLVFVRLLLPCFISELVQAGQSLLAGFIVSQWMHTHSSLGLIDIVEASLRRYLEVQLSRTRPPPNGEGVDHGELQSSGSLVHSVSRLREKVGSLLESAISALSSNITR
;
A
#
# COMPACT_ATOMS: atom_id res chain seq x y z
N MET A 1 6.84 58.08 -61.51
CA MET A 1 6.78 57.05 -62.58
C MET A 1 7.11 55.66 -62.05
N ILE A 2 8.30 55.43 -61.46
CA ILE A 2 8.64 54.11 -60.86
C ILE A 2 7.68 53.76 -59.71
N SER A 3 7.47 54.67 -58.76
CA SER A 3 6.57 54.43 -57.61
C SER A 3 5.09 54.32 -57.96
N SER A 4 4.61 55.14 -58.90
CA SER A 4 3.19 55.31 -59.19
C SER A 4 2.63 54.41 -60.31
N ILE A 5 3.49 53.86 -61.18
CA ILE A 5 3.07 53.11 -62.37
C ILE A 5 3.78 51.75 -62.44
N VAL A 6 5.11 51.72 -62.32
CA VAL A 6 5.88 50.50 -62.57
C VAL A 6 5.88 49.54 -61.38
N TYR A 7 6.06 50.05 -60.16
CA TYR A 7 6.13 49.24 -58.95
C TYR A 7 4.81 48.52 -58.65
N PRO A 8 3.60 49.14 -58.72
CA PRO A 8 2.34 48.45 -58.45
C PRO A 8 2.09 47.23 -59.34
N GLU A 9 2.43 47.31 -60.64
CA GLU A 9 2.20 46.26 -61.66
C GLU A 9 3.11 45.02 -61.50
N ILE A 10 4.18 45.10 -60.71
CA ILE A 10 5.09 43.97 -60.52
C ILE A 10 4.58 43.04 -59.44
N ASP A 11 4.34 41.78 -59.78
CA ASP A 11 4.06 40.76 -58.79
C ASP A 11 5.24 40.62 -57.82
N GLY A 12 4.94 40.68 -56.52
CA GLY A 12 5.93 40.63 -55.46
C GLY A 12 6.66 39.28 -55.34
N ARG A 13 6.12 38.22 -55.97
CA ARG A 13 6.78 36.91 -56.12
C ARG A 13 7.88 36.93 -57.18
N LYS A 14 7.85 37.86 -58.14
CA LYS A 14 8.86 37.98 -59.21
C LYS A 14 10.08 38.80 -58.74
N LYS A 15 10.82 38.26 -57.78
CA LYS A 15 11.93 38.94 -57.09
C LYS A 15 13.07 39.42 -57.99
N GLN A 16 13.32 38.74 -59.11
CA GLN A 16 14.32 39.21 -60.09
C GLN A 16 13.95 40.56 -60.71
N ARG A 17 12.66 40.81 -60.97
CA ARG A 17 12.17 42.10 -61.47
C ARG A 17 12.22 43.17 -60.39
N LEU A 18 11.91 42.82 -59.14
CA LEU A 18 12.03 43.73 -58.00
C LEU A 18 13.49 44.11 -57.73
N SER A 19 14.41 43.14 -57.74
CA SER A 19 15.85 43.38 -57.61
C SER A 19 16.35 44.36 -58.67
N TYR A 20 15.91 44.23 -59.92
CA TYR A 20 16.25 45.17 -60.98
C TYR A 20 15.72 46.59 -60.73
N ILE A 21 14.53 46.73 -60.13
CA ILE A 21 14.02 48.05 -59.74
C ILE A 21 14.82 48.64 -58.58
N TYR A 22 15.12 47.84 -57.56
CA TYR A 22 15.93 48.30 -56.43
C TYR A 22 17.34 48.70 -56.87
N SER A 23 17.93 48.01 -57.85
CA SER A 23 19.24 48.39 -58.40
C SER A 23 19.19 49.74 -59.15
N ILE A 24 18.12 50.00 -59.92
CA ILE A 24 17.88 51.30 -60.56
C ILE A 24 17.72 52.39 -59.50
N LEU A 25 16.90 52.16 -58.47
CA LEU A 25 16.66 53.12 -57.40
C LEU A 25 17.96 53.42 -56.63
N SER A 26 18.74 52.40 -56.29
CA SER A 26 20.06 52.56 -55.67
C SER A 26 21.00 53.42 -56.54
N ALA A 27 21.08 53.14 -57.85
CA ALA A 27 21.91 53.91 -58.78
C ALA A 27 21.45 55.36 -58.95
N CYS A 28 20.13 55.61 -58.96
CA CYS A 28 19.55 56.95 -59.01
C CYS A 28 19.89 57.75 -57.75
N TYR A 29 19.66 57.20 -56.55
CA TYR A 29 20.00 57.86 -55.29
C TYR A 29 21.52 58.06 -55.11
N LEU A 30 22.35 57.14 -55.61
CA LEU A 30 23.81 57.30 -55.60
C LEU A 30 24.29 58.43 -56.53
N ARG A 31 23.61 58.66 -57.67
CA ARG A 31 23.92 59.77 -58.59
C ARG A 31 23.43 61.10 -58.02
N LEU A 32 22.23 61.14 -57.44
CA LEU A 32 21.71 62.31 -56.75
C LEU A 32 22.67 62.77 -55.64
N ARG A 33 23.23 61.83 -54.86
CA ARG A 33 24.27 62.12 -53.86
C ARG A 33 25.53 62.77 -54.45
N LYS A 34 25.94 62.38 -55.66
CA LYS A 34 27.14 62.95 -56.33
C LYS A 34 26.89 64.35 -56.88
N ASP A 35 25.64 64.69 -57.15
CA ASP A 35 25.24 65.99 -57.70
C ASP A 35 24.79 67.00 -56.61
N GLU A 36 24.58 66.54 -55.36
CA GLU A 36 24.07 67.35 -54.25
C GLU A 36 25.17 67.84 -53.27
N GLU A 37 25.99 68.80 -53.71
CA GLU A 37 26.45 69.90 -52.84
C GLU A 37 25.34 70.95 -52.61
N THR A 38 24.17 70.80 -53.26
CA THR A 38 23.04 71.74 -53.17
C THR A 38 21.77 71.10 -52.58
N GLY A 39 21.64 71.17 -51.25
CA GLY A 39 20.44 71.63 -50.53
C GLY A 39 19.07 70.93 -50.65
N LEU A 40 18.85 69.95 -51.54
CA LEU A 40 17.50 69.42 -51.84
C LEU A 40 17.10 68.14 -51.10
N VAL A 41 18.02 67.36 -50.52
CA VAL A 41 17.69 66.14 -49.75
C VAL A 41 16.99 66.41 -48.42
N LYS A 42 17.11 67.63 -47.85
CA LYS A 42 16.57 67.93 -46.52
C LYS A 42 15.04 68.04 -46.44
N LEU A 43 14.31 67.91 -47.55
CA LEU A 43 12.86 68.18 -47.59
C LEU A 43 11.94 66.96 -47.68
N SER A 44 12.45 65.72 -47.78
CA SER A 44 11.57 64.53 -47.87
C SER A 44 11.74 63.49 -46.75
N HIS A 45 12.68 63.67 -45.81
CA HIS A 45 12.96 62.68 -44.75
C HIS A 45 12.25 62.96 -43.41
N LYS A 46 11.25 63.86 -43.38
CA LYS A 46 10.51 64.22 -42.15
C LYS A 46 9.32 63.31 -41.81
N ASN A 47 8.97 62.35 -42.67
CA ASN A 47 7.77 61.50 -42.49
C ASN A 47 8.07 60.01 -42.24
N HIS A 48 9.33 59.63 -42.03
CA HIS A 48 9.62 58.24 -41.63
C HIS A 48 9.41 58.11 -40.11
N GLN A 49 8.49 57.25 -39.71
CA GLN A 49 8.20 56.94 -38.31
C GLN A 49 9.41 56.30 -37.59
N HIS A 50 10.35 55.70 -38.35
CA HIS A 50 11.52 54.97 -37.83
C HIS A 50 12.84 55.58 -38.35
N ARG A 51 13.86 55.70 -37.48
CA ARG A 51 15.18 56.24 -37.86
C ARG A 51 16.04 55.16 -38.52
N ARG A 52 16.43 55.39 -39.77
CA ARG A 52 17.34 54.50 -40.51
C ARG A 52 18.79 54.90 -40.29
N LYS A 53 19.65 53.88 -40.17
CA LYS A 53 21.12 53.99 -40.15
C LYS A 53 21.70 54.26 -41.53
N LEU A 54 21.04 53.75 -42.57
CA LEU A 54 21.53 53.74 -43.95
C LEU A 54 20.99 54.90 -44.78
N GLU A 55 21.84 55.46 -45.65
CA GLU A 55 21.39 56.40 -46.67
C GLU A 55 20.49 55.70 -47.71
N PRO A 56 19.57 56.40 -48.40
CA PRO A 56 18.62 55.78 -49.33
C PRO A 56 19.25 54.87 -50.40
N PHE A 57 20.43 55.22 -50.93
CA PHE A 57 21.11 54.37 -51.92
C PHE A 57 21.59 53.02 -51.34
N GLN A 58 22.00 53.01 -50.06
CA GLN A 58 22.42 51.81 -49.33
C GLN A 58 21.22 50.95 -48.97
N PHE A 59 20.11 51.57 -48.57
CA PHE A 59 18.84 50.89 -48.32
C PHE A 59 18.39 50.07 -49.54
N TYR A 60 18.27 50.71 -50.72
CA TYR A 60 17.88 49.98 -51.93
C TYR A 60 18.92 48.94 -52.37
N LYS A 61 20.21 49.15 -52.04
CA LYS A 61 21.25 48.14 -52.32
C LYS A 61 21.07 46.88 -51.47
N VAL A 62 20.70 47.02 -50.20
CA VAL A 62 20.37 45.89 -49.32
C VAL A 62 19.12 45.17 -49.85
N LEU A 63 18.07 45.90 -50.25
CA LEU A 63 16.86 45.28 -50.82
C LEU A 63 17.13 44.53 -52.14
N GLU A 64 18.01 45.05 -53.00
CA GLU A 64 18.44 44.38 -54.23
C GLU A 64 19.12 43.04 -53.93
N GLN A 65 20.06 43.03 -52.97
CA GLN A 65 20.83 41.86 -52.55
C GLN A 65 19.93 40.80 -51.91
N GLU A 66 19.03 41.21 -51.02
CA GLU A 66 18.10 40.29 -50.38
C GLU A 66 17.03 39.75 -51.33
N CYS A 67 16.56 40.54 -52.30
CA CYS A 67 15.71 40.01 -53.37
C CYS A 67 16.38 38.89 -54.18
N GLN A 68 17.70 38.98 -54.39
CA GLN A 68 18.47 37.95 -55.10
C GLN A 68 18.70 36.73 -54.21
N SER A 69 19.04 36.94 -52.93
CA SER A 69 19.28 35.86 -51.96
C SER A 69 18.04 34.98 -51.77
N VAL A 70 16.85 35.57 -51.67
CA VAL A 70 15.59 34.83 -51.46
C VAL A 70 14.87 34.43 -52.75
N SER A 71 15.51 34.62 -53.92
CA SER A 71 14.91 34.33 -55.22
C SER A 71 14.52 32.87 -55.43
N SER A 72 15.15 31.95 -54.69
CA SER A 72 14.84 30.51 -54.69
C SER A 72 13.51 30.13 -54.03
N ILE A 73 12.85 31.03 -53.28
CA ILE A 73 11.64 30.72 -52.50
C ILE A 73 10.37 31.13 -53.26
N ASP A 74 9.90 30.38 -54.25
CA ASP A 74 8.84 30.82 -55.19
C ASP A 74 7.57 31.43 -54.55
N ALA A 75 7.15 30.94 -53.38
CA ALA A 75 5.95 31.41 -52.68
C ALA A 75 6.10 32.79 -51.99
N LEU A 76 7.33 33.19 -51.63
CA LEU A 76 7.59 34.40 -50.85
C LEU A 76 7.31 35.68 -51.66
N ASN A 77 6.42 36.52 -51.14
CA ASN A 77 6.08 37.81 -51.72
C ASN A 77 6.92 38.93 -51.08
N PHE A 78 7.97 39.39 -51.78
CA PHE A 78 8.90 40.38 -51.23
C PHE A 78 8.27 41.77 -51.01
N LYS A 79 7.16 42.11 -51.68
CA LYS A 79 6.44 43.37 -51.43
C LYS A 79 5.74 43.40 -50.07
N ASN A 80 5.41 42.22 -49.51
CA ASN A 80 4.88 42.09 -48.16
C ASN A 80 5.98 42.26 -47.08
N ILE A 81 7.25 42.25 -47.49
CA ILE A 81 8.42 42.40 -46.61
C ILE A 81 8.99 43.81 -46.72
N ALA A 82 9.22 44.30 -47.93
CA ALA A 82 9.79 45.63 -48.17
C ALA A 82 8.98 46.42 -49.20
N GLY A 83 8.51 47.59 -48.76
CA GLY A 83 7.94 48.63 -49.62
C GLY A 83 9.02 49.45 -50.32
N LEU A 84 8.58 50.44 -51.12
CA LEU A 84 9.50 51.41 -51.73
C LEU A 84 10.09 52.37 -50.72
N ASP A 85 9.28 52.79 -49.75
CA ASP A 85 9.69 53.80 -48.80
C ASP A 85 10.28 53.18 -47.55
N ASP A 86 9.73 52.09 -47.00
CA ASP A 86 10.21 51.41 -45.78
C ASP A 86 9.92 49.89 -45.78
N LEU A 87 10.35 49.16 -44.74
CA LEU A 87 9.86 47.79 -44.50
C LEU A 87 8.34 47.79 -44.19
N ASN A 88 7.65 46.73 -44.59
CA ASN A 88 6.21 46.59 -44.37
C ASN A 88 5.93 45.93 -43.02
N PHE A 89 5.96 46.70 -41.93
CA PHE A 89 5.78 46.19 -40.56
C PHE A 89 4.47 45.43 -40.32
N GLU A 90 3.41 45.71 -41.09
CA GLU A 90 2.11 45.01 -40.95
C GLU A 90 2.19 43.55 -41.43
N ASN A 91 2.81 43.31 -42.60
CA ASN A 91 2.81 41.99 -43.24
C ASN A 91 4.16 41.24 -43.13
N PHE A 92 5.21 41.91 -42.65
CA PHE A 92 6.58 41.37 -42.61
C PHE A 92 6.64 40.02 -41.88
N ASN A 93 6.11 39.97 -40.66
CA ASN A 93 6.20 38.78 -39.81
C ASN A 93 5.39 37.61 -40.39
N GLU A 94 4.17 37.86 -40.84
CA GLU A 94 3.27 36.83 -41.38
C GLU A 94 3.86 36.17 -42.63
N GLU A 95 4.37 36.98 -43.56
CA GLU A 95 4.97 36.49 -44.81
C GLU A 95 6.24 35.68 -44.54
N ILE A 96 7.06 36.08 -43.55
CA ILE A 96 8.25 35.32 -43.21
C ILE A 96 7.86 33.99 -42.59
N PHE A 97 7.00 33.97 -41.56
CA PHE A 97 6.58 32.74 -40.90
C PHE A 97 5.91 31.74 -41.84
N SER A 98 5.12 32.19 -42.82
CA SER A 98 4.46 31.29 -43.79
C SER A 98 5.41 30.55 -44.74
N ASN A 99 6.66 30.99 -44.85
CA ASN A 99 7.64 30.45 -45.80
C ASN A 99 8.84 29.76 -45.11
N ILE A 100 8.78 29.56 -43.79
CA ILE A 100 9.84 28.88 -43.03
C ILE A 100 9.72 27.37 -43.26
N HIS A 101 10.74 26.80 -43.91
CA HIS A 101 10.89 25.37 -44.16
C HIS A 101 12.36 24.98 -43.97
N GLU A 102 12.65 23.68 -43.79
CA GLU A 102 14.02 23.19 -43.54
C GLU A 102 15.06 23.68 -44.56
N SER A 103 14.66 23.85 -45.83
CA SER A 103 15.51 24.36 -46.91
C SER A 103 15.61 25.89 -47.01
N THR A 104 14.73 26.64 -46.34
CA THR A 104 14.61 28.11 -46.47
C THR A 104 15.00 28.86 -45.20
N VAL A 105 15.06 28.21 -44.04
CA VAL A 105 15.31 28.82 -42.71
C VAL A 105 16.57 29.67 -42.67
N ASP A 106 17.71 29.17 -43.18
CA ASP A 106 18.97 29.93 -43.18
C ASP A 106 18.92 31.16 -44.08
N ILE A 107 18.29 31.04 -45.24
CA ILE A 107 18.15 32.12 -46.23
C ILE A 107 17.28 33.24 -45.64
N LEU A 108 16.15 32.86 -45.02
CA LEU A 108 15.24 33.81 -44.38
C LEU A 108 15.85 34.46 -43.13
N ALA A 109 16.55 33.70 -42.29
CA ALA A 109 17.22 34.26 -41.10
C ALA A 109 18.32 35.26 -41.47
N ASN A 110 19.08 34.98 -42.53
CA ASN A 110 20.10 35.91 -43.05
C ASN A 110 19.46 37.18 -43.61
N MET A 111 18.37 37.06 -44.37
CA MET A 111 17.59 38.20 -44.86
C MET A 111 17.07 39.06 -43.70
N VAL A 112 16.41 38.45 -42.70
CA VAL A 112 15.90 39.17 -41.53
C VAL A 112 17.02 39.87 -40.78
N ARG A 113 18.19 39.23 -40.63
CA ARG A 113 19.37 39.85 -40.01
C ARG A 113 19.87 41.06 -40.80
N ALA A 114 19.92 40.97 -42.13
CA ALA A 114 20.35 42.06 -43.01
C ALA A 114 19.36 43.24 -43.00
N LEU A 115 18.05 42.95 -43.03
CA LEU A 115 16.99 43.96 -42.99
C LEU A 115 16.85 44.63 -41.63
N ALA A 116 17.00 43.88 -40.53
CA ALA A 116 17.05 44.44 -39.18
C ALA A 116 18.28 45.37 -39.02
N GLY A 117 19.42 45.04 -39.63
CA GLY A 117 20.64 45.86 -39.59
C GLY A 117 20.52 47.27 -40.21
N ILE A 118 19.37 47.62 -40.80
CA ILE A 118 19.08 48.93 -41.41
C ILE A 118 18.75 50.01 -40.35
N TYR A 119 18.32 49.62 -39.14
CA TYR A 119 17.90 50.55 -38.07
C TYR A 119 18.90 50.61 -36.92
N ASP A 120 18.97 51.76 -36.22
CA ASP A 120 19.99 52.04 -35.20
C ASP A 120 19.59 51.63 -33.76
N GLU A 121 18.30 51.72 -33.39
CA GLU A 121 17.83 51.48 -32.01
C GLU A 121 16.85 50.31 -31.92
N LYS A 122 16.89 49.56 -30.79
CA LYS A 122 15.94 48.47 -30.49
C LYS A 122 14.49 48.97 -30.40
N GLU A 123 14.28 50.23 -30.05
CA GLU A 123 12.96 50.87 -29.99
C GLU A 123 12.33 51.08 -31.37
N ASP A 124 13.15 51.23 -32.43
CA ASP A 124 12.67 51.37 -33.81
C ASP A 124 12.31 50.01 -34.47
N MET A 125 12.66 48.89 -33.82
CA MET A 125 12.34 47.54 -34.29
C MET A 125 11.09 46.95 -33.64
N THR A 126 10.35 47.72 -32.82
CA THR A 126 9.14 47.24 -32.14
C THR A 126 8.10 46.81 -33.18
N GLY A 127 7.89 45.50 -33.32
CA GLY A 127 6.98 44.90 -34.28
C GLY A 127 7.65 44.04 -35.35
N LEU A 128 8.98 44.05 -35.49
CA LEU A 128 9.71 43.13 -36.38
C LEU A 128 10.24 41.92 -35.63
N ILE A 129 10.15 40.75 -36.26
CA ILE A 129 10.79 39.53 -35.77
C ILE A 129 12.32 39.60 -35.94
N SER A 130 13.04 39.01 -35.00
CA SER A 130 14.49 38.84 -35.10
C SER A 130 14.84 37.57 -35.90
N TRP A 131 16.10 37.46 -36.33
CA TRP A 131 16.59 36.23 -36.95
C TRP A 131 16.58 35.03 -35.98
N HIS A 132 16.65 35.27 -34.67
CA HIS A 132 16.46 34.23 -33.66
C HIS A 132 15.01 33.71 -33.66
N ASP A 133 14.03 34.58 -33.90
CA ASP A 133 12.62 34.19 -33.97
C ASP A 133 12.32 33.30 -35.19
N VAL A 134 13.04 33.48 -36.30
CA VAL A 134 12.97 32.57 -37.47
C VAL A 134 13.44 31.17 -37.10
N TYR A 135 14.58 31.07 -36.41
CA TYR A 135 15.12 29.81 -35.90
C TYR A 135 14.20 29.16 -34.86
N LYS A 136 13.71 29.96 -33.91
CA LYS A 136 12.76 29.53 -32.88
C LYS A 136 11.46 29.00 -33.47
N HIS A 137 10.87 29.69 -34.45
CA HIS A 137 9.65 29.26 -35.11
C HIS A 137 9.82 27.91 -35.80
N HIS A 138 10.92 27.72 -36.52
CA HIS A 138 11.23 26.44 -37.16
C HIS A 138 11.35 25.29 -36.15
N ILE A 139 12.06 25.52 -35.04
CA ILE A 139 12.21 24.52 -33.98
C ILE A 139 10.86 24.20 -33.34
N LEU A 140 10.04 25.22 -33.03
CA LEU A 140 8.72 25.02 -32.45
C LEU A 140 7.75 24.31 -33.39
N GLU A 141 7.82 24.55 -34.70
CA GLU A 141 7.03 23.82 -35.69
C GLU A 141 7.45 22.34 -35.76
N CYS A 142 8.76 22.06 -35.73
CA CYS A 142 9.27 20.70 -35.60
C CYS A 142 8.79 20.02 -34.32
N LEU A 143 8.85 20.70 -33.17
CA LEU A 143 8.32 20.20 -31.90
C LEU A 143 6.81 19.95 -31.96
N ALA A 144 6.02 20.87 -32.54
CA ALA A 144 4.58 20.72 -32.69
C ALA A 144 4.21 19.53 -33.60
N SER A 145 5.03 19.23 -34.60
CA SER A 145 4.84 18.03 -35.45
C SER A 145 5.07 16.74 -34.67
N LEU A 146 6.07 16.71 -33.77
CA LEU A 146 6.36 15.58 -32.88
C LEU A 146 5.26 15.40 -31.83
N GLU A 147 4.80 16.50 -31.22
CA GLU A 147 3.68 16.51 -30.27
C GLU A 147 2.40 15.93 -30.87
N ARG A 148 2.10 16.28 -32.13
CA ARG A 148 0.93 15.76 -32.84
C ARG A 148 1.04 14.26 -33.08
N GLY A 149 2.20 13.79 -33.56
CA GLY A 149 2.45 12.36 -33.75
C GLY A 149 2.36 11.58 -32.44
N MET A 150 2.85 12.14 -31.33
CA MET A 150 2.78 11.52 -30.01
C MET A 150 1.32 11.39 -29.51
N LYS A 151 0.49 12.43 -29.66
CA LYS A 151 -0.93 12.39 -29.29
C LYS A 151 -1.72 11.36 -30.09
N GLU A 152 -1.40 11.17 -31.36
CA GLU A 152 -2.02 10.14 -32.20
C GLU A 152 -1.61 8.72 -31.77
N THR A 153 -0.38 8.53 -31.28
CA THR A 153 0.16 7.24 -30.85
C THR A 153 -0.28 6.87 -29.42
N SER A 154 -0.43 7.85 -28.54
CA SER A 154 -0.77 7.71 -27.11
C SER A 154 -2.17 7.15 -26.82
N ILE A 155 -3.04 7.04 -27.82
CA ILE A 155 -4.41 6.51 -27.65
C ILE A 155 -4.39 4.99 -27.41
N ASN A 156 -3.29 4.31 -27.76
CA ASN A 156 -3.10 2.88 -27.54
C ASN A 156 -1.93 2.67 -26.56
N ASN A 157 -2.05 1.68 -25.67
CA ASN A 157 -0.98 1.32 -24.72
C ASN A 157 0.38 1.18 -25.43
N MET A 158 1.28 2.14 -25.22
CA MET A 158 2.56 2.24 -25.92
C MET A 158 3.52 1.13 -25.49
N SER A 159 4.04 0.37 -26.46
CA SER A 159 5.06 -0.66 -26.22
C SER A 159 6.47 -0.05 -26.09
N SER A 160 7.40 -0.80 -25.49
CA SER A 160 8.80 -0.37 -25.34
C SER A 160 9.48 -0.06 -26.68
N GLY A 161 9.25 -0.90 -27.71
CA GLY A 161 9.79 -0.66 -29.06
C GLY A 161 9.25 0.58 -29.75
N GLU A 162 7.97 0.93 -29.54
CA GLU A 162 7.38 2.16 -30.07
C GLU A 162 7.94 3.39 -29.37
N LEU A 163 8.15 3.34 -28.05
CA LEU A 163 8.80 4.42 -27.30
C LEU A 163 10.25 4.62 -27.75
N GLN A 164 11.01 3.55 -27.93
CA GLN A 164 12.38 3.66 -28.43
C GLN A 164 12.41 4.30 -29.83
N SER A 165 11.55 3.86 -30.75
CA SER A 165 11.45 4.47 -32.09
C SER A 165 11.04 5.96 -32.02
N LEU A 166 10.19 6.33 -31.06
CA LEU A 166 9.82 7.71 -30.83
C LEU A 166 11.02 8.53 -30.34
N ILE A 167 11.78 8.04 -29.35
CA ILE A 167 12.99 8.71 -28.85
C ILE A 167 14.01 8.91 -29.97
N GLU A 168 14.24 7.89 -30.81
CA GLU A 168 15.15 7.98 -31.96
C GLU A 168 14.67 9.02 -32.99
N LYS A 169 13.36 9.10 -33.26
CA LYS A 169 12.79 10.16 -34.13
C LYS A 169 12.97 11.54 -33.55
N ILE A 170 12.77 11.70 -32.23
CA ILE A 170 12.97 12.97 -31.52
C ILE A 170 14.45 13.36 -31.60
N GLU A 171 15.37 12.43 -31.35
CA GLU A 171 16.82 12.67 -31.45
C GLU A 171 17.23 13.11 -32.87
N LEU A 172 16.73 12.44 -33.91
CA LEU A 172 17.03 12.80 -35.31
C LEU A 172 16.57 14.23 -35.64
N LYS A 173 15.38 14.62 -35.15
CA LYS A 173 14.86 15.99 -35.33
C LYS A 173 15.59 17.02 -34.48
N TYR A 174 16.06 16.65 -33.30
CA TYR A 174 16.94 17.51 -32.52
C TYR A 174 18.27 17.74 -33.25
N ASP A 175 18.88 16.69 -33.80
CA ASP A 175 20.14 16.80 -34.54
C ASP A 175 20.04 17.70 -35.77
N SER A 176 18.91 17.66 -36.50
CA SER A 176 18.67 18.58 -37.62
C SER A 176 18.50 20.04 -37.15
N CYS A 177 17.92 20.24 -35.96
CA CYS A 177 17.68 21.56 -35.38
C CYS A 177 18.85 22.12 -34.55
N LYS A 178 19.83 21.28 -34.19
CA LYS A 178 20.91 21.56 -33.25
C LYS A 178 21.69 22.84 -33.54
N LYS A 179 21.98 23.13 -34.81
CA LYS A 179 22.67 24.37 -35.22
C LYS A 179 21.85 25.64 -34.90
N TYR A 180 20.53 25.55 -35.02
CA TYR A 180 19.61 26.64 -34.73
C TYR A 180 19.47 26.83 -33.22
N VAL A 181 19.30 25.75 -32.46
CA VAL A 181 19.23 25.75 -30.99
C VAL A 181 20.46 26.42 -30.39
N ARG A 182 21.67 26.05 -30.84
CA ARG A 182 22.93 26.66 -30.37
C ARG A 182 23.04 28.16 -30.64
N SER A 183 22.30 28.66 -31.62
CA SER A 183 22.31 30.07 -32.01
C SER A 183 21.33 30.93 -31.20
N LEU A 184 20.51 30.34 -30.33
CA LEU A 184 19.52 31.06 -29.52
C LEU A 184 20.12 31.61 -28.19
N PRO A 185 19.48 32.62 -27.58
CA PRO A 185 19.78 33.06 -26.23
C PRO A 185 19.58 31.94 -25.19
N GLU A 186 20.33 31.99 -24.08
CA GLU A 186 20.35 30.93 -23.06
C GLU A 186 18.97 30.57 -22.48
N ALA A 187 18.14 31.57 -22.17
CA ALA A 187 16.79 31.33 -21.65
C ALA A 187 15.88 30.60 -22.66
N GLU A 188 16.00 30.93 -23.95
CA GLU A 188 15.20 30.29 -25.00
C GLU A 188 15.71 28.88 -25.33
N ARG A 189 17.04 28.69 -25.27
CA ARG A 189 17.69 27.39 -25.41
C ARG A 189 17.18 26.41 -24.36
N SER A 190 17.22 26.84 -23.10
CA SER A 190 16.78 26.08 -21.93
C SER A 190 15.29 25.70 -22.03
N TYR A 191 14.45 26.64 -22.47
CA TYR A 191 13.05 26.38 -22.73
C TYR A 191 12.82 25.30 -23.80
N ILE A 192 13.55 25.39 -24.92
CA ILE A 192 13.45 24.42 -26.02
C ILE A 192 13.96 23.04 -25.60
N ILE A 193 15.08 22.95 -24.89
CA ILE A 193 15.57 21.67 -24.36
C ILE A 193 14.58 21.08 -23.36
N GLY A 194 14.02 21.90 -22.48
CA GLY A 194 12.96 21.45 -21.57
C GLY A 194 11.78 20.84 -22.31
N LYS A 195 11.37 21.43 -23.46
CA LYS A 195 10.33 20.86 -24.33
C LYS A 195 10.74 19.52 -24.93
N TYR A 196 11.97 19.37 -25.43
CA TYR A 196 12.46 18.07 -25.91
C TYR A 196 12.46 17.00 -24.80
N CYS A 197 12.91 17.33 -23.59
CA CYS A 197 12.89 16.41 -22.45
C CYS A 197 11.47 15.95 -22.09
N VAL A 198 10.50 16.88 -22.05
CA VAL A 198 9.09 16.56 -21.79
C VAL A 198 8.52 15.61 -22.85
N LEU A 199 8.86 15.79 -24.12
CA LEU A 199 8.36 14.93 -25.21
C LEU A 199 8.86 13.49 -25.15
N CYS A 200 9.99 13.25 -24.50
CA CYS A 200 10.52 11.91 -24.34
C CYS A 200 9.83 11.11 -23.24
N ILE A 201 9.02 11.73 -22.38
CA ILE A 201 8.32 11.04 -21.30
C ILE A 201 6.91 10.63 -21.75
N PRO A 202 6.52 9.35 -21.59
CA PRO A 202 5.17 8.90 -21.89
C PRO A 202 4.11 9.64 -21.06
N PRO A 203 2.91 9.92 -21.63
CA PRO A 203 1.84 10.56 -20.89
C PRO A 203 1.21 9.59 -19.87
N GLU A 204 0.76 10.13 -18.72
CA GLU A 204 0.10 9.34 -17.68
C GLU A 204 -1.28 8.81 -18.12
N PRO A 205 -1.74 7.63 -17.64
CA PRO A 205 -1.09 6.76 -16.64
C PRO A 205 -0.16 5.74 -17.31
N TRP A 206 1.14 5.92 -17.12
CA TRP A 206 2.17 4.99 -17.60
C TRP A 206 2.93 4.41 -16.40
N ARG A 207 3.09 3.09 -16.38
CA ARG A 207 3.87 2.38 -15.36
C ARG A 207 4.92 1.52 -16.07
N PRO A 208 6.21 1.89 -16.03
CA PRO A 208 7.26 1.04 -16.58
C PRO A 208 7.30 -0.28 -15.83
N SER A 209 7.39 -1.38 -16.57
CA SER A 209 7.75 -2.69 -16.03
C SER A 209 9.26 -2.76 -15.86
N ASP A 210 9.77 -3.56 -14.92
CA ASP A 210 11.21 -3.80 -14.75
C ASP A 210 11.79 -4.77 -15.80
N ASP A 211 11.10 -4.97 -16.94
CA ASP A 211 11.60 -5.77 -18.05
C ASP A 211 12.84 -5.15 -18.71
N SER A 212 13.74 -6.00 -19.22
CA SER A 212 14.97 -5.58 -19.90
C SER A 212 14.73 -4.60 -21.06
N ALA A 213 13.61 -4.72 -21.77
CA ALA A 213 13.27 -3.81 -22.86
C ALA A 213 13.03 -2.36 -22.38
N TRP A 214 12.47 -2.15 -21.19
CA TRP A 214 12.26 -0.80 -20.64
C TRP A 214 13.57 -0.21 -20.09
N LYS A 215 14.49 -1.05 -19.62
CA LYS A 215 15.85 -0.68 -19.26
C LYS A 215 16.63 -0.18 -20.48
N ASP A 216 16.56 -0.88 -21.60
CA ASP A 216 17.23 -0.46 -22.85
C ASP A 216 16.68 0.88 -23.36
N CYS A 217 15.35 1.06 -23.32
CA CYS A 217 14.71 2.33 -23.68
C CYS A 217 15.19 3.50 -22.80
N LEU A 218 15.32 3.27 -21.48
CA LEU A 218 15.84 4.25 -20.54
C LEU A 218 17.30 4.60 -20.83
N ALA A 219 18.13 3.61 -21.18
CA ALA A 219 19.52 3.83 -21.52
C ALA A 219 19.68 4.67 -22.81
N VAL A 220 18.83 4.44 -23.82
CA VAL A 220 18.76 5.27 -25.04
C VAL A 220 18.35 6.71 -24.69
N LEU A 221 17.32 6.87 -23.87
CA LEU A 221 16.86 8.18 -23.41
C LEU A 221 17.95 8.96 -22.66
N LEU A 222 18.59 8.33 -21.68
CA LEU A 222 19.66 8.94 -20.90
C LEU A 222 20.83 9.35 -21.80
N SER A 223 21.19 8.52 -22.78
CA SER A 223 22.23 8.84 -23.77
C SER A 223 21.88 10.09 -24.58
N PHE A 224 20.64 10.20 -25.02
CA PHE A 224 20.15 11.38 -25.72
C PHE A 224 20.16 12.63 -24.82
N TRP A 225 19.72 12.52 -23.57
CA TRP A 225 19.74 13.65 -22.62
C TRP A 225 21.17 14.11 -22.30
N ILE A 226 22.11 13.19 -22.10
CA ILE A 226 23.53 13.51 -21.91
C ILE A 226 24.06 14.31 -23.12
N LYS A 227 23.77 13.86 -24.35
CA LYS A 227 24.14 14.55 -25.59
C LYS A 227 23.55 15.97 -25.66
N MET A 228 22.28 16.15 -25.30
CA MET A 228 21.64 17.46 -25.26
C MET A 228 22.29 18.40 -24.23
N VAL A 229 22.63 17.90 -23.04
CA VAL A 229 23.29 18.70 -22.00
C VAL A 229 24.72 19.09 -22.40
N ASP A 230 25.47 18.17 -23.01
CA ASP A 230 26.83 18.45 -23.51
C ASP A 230 26.83 19.50 -24.64
N ASP A 231 25.76 19.54 -25.44
CA ASP A 231 25.61 20.48 -26.55
C ASP A 231 25.36 21.94 -26.13
N GLU A 232 24.91 22.18 -24.89
CA GLU A 232 24.64 23.52 -24.34
C GLU A 232 25.86 24.22 -23.72
N GLY A 233 26.96 23.49 -23.44
CA GLY A 233 28.22 24.06 -22.96
C GLY A 233 28.48 23.96 -21.44
N PHE A 234 29.54 24.66 -20.98
CA PHE A 234 30.26 24.41 -19.72
C PHE A 234 29.45 24.49 -18.41
N HIS A 235 28.34 25.25 -18.37
CA HIS A 235 27.58 25.52 -17.14
C HIS A 235 26.77 24.31 -16.62
N ARG A 236 26.59 23.26 -17.42
CA ARG A 236 25.72 22.10 -17.09
C ARG A 236 26.43 20.76 -17.07
N LYS A 237 27.76 20.78 -17.01
CA LYS A 237 28.60 19.58 -16.91
C LYS A 237 28.23 18.68 -15.73
N HIS A 238 27.80 19.26 -14.62
CA HIS A 238 27.38 18.51 -13.43
C HIS A 238 26.12 17.67 -13.68
N LEU A 239 25.13 18.17 -14.44
CA LEU A 239 23.95 17.40 -14.79
C LEU A 239 24.30 16.26 -15.74
N ALA A 240 25.18 16.50 -16.72
CA ALA A 240 25.68 15.44 -17.60
C ALA A 240 26.43 14.34 -16.82
N GLN A 241 27.21 14.72 -15.80
CA GLN A 241 27.86 13.76 -14.90
C GLN A 241 26.82 12.95 -14.11
N CYS A 242 25.83 13.60 -13.48
CA CYS A 242 24.76 12.90 -12.77
C CYS A 242 23.99 11.92 -13.66
N LEU A 243 23.66 12.32 -14.90
CA LEU A 243 22.97 11.46 -15.86
C LEU A 243 23.85 10.29 -16.33
N ASN A 244 25.16 10.50 -16.49
CA ASN A 244 26.11 9.43 -16.80
C ASN A 244 26.18 8.41 -15.65
N THR A 245 26.26 8.87 -14.40
CA THR A 245 26.27 7.99 -13.23
C THR A 245 24.94 7.24 -13.08
N LEU A 246 23.80 7.93 -13.26
CA LEU A 246 22.49 7.28 -13.27
C LEU A 246 22.40 6.20 -14.36
N ARG A 247 22.87 6.50 -15.57
CA ARG A 247 22.93 5.52 -16.66
C ARG A 247 23.78 4.31 -16.28
N ARG A 248 24.96 4.51 -15.69
CA ARG A 248 25.82 3.42 -15.22
C ARG A 248 25.09 2.55 -14.20
N LEU A 249 24.50 3.16 -13.17
CA LEU A 249 23.80 2.48 -12.09
C LEU A 249 22.56 1.68 -12.55
N VAL A 250 21.83 2.20 -13.55
CA VAL A 250 20.72 1.47 -14.19
C VAL A 250 21.23 0.27 -14.99
N MET A 251 22.35 0.41 -15.70
CA MET A 251 22.95 -0.69 -16.47
C MET A 251 23.51 -1.78 -15.56
N GLU A 252 24.10 -1.42 -14.42
CA GLU A 252 24.65 -2.30 -13.39
C GLU A 252 23.57 -2.95 -12.49
N GLU A 253 22.28 -2.63 -12.71
CA GLU A 253 21.13 -3.14 -11.93
C GLU A 253 21.11 -2.71 -10.46
N GLU A 254 21.89 -1.70 -10.09
CA GLU A 254 21.80 -1.07 -8.77
C GLU A 254 20.53 -0.19 -8.64
N ILE A 255 20.08 0.40 -9.77
CA ILE A 255 18.81 1.11 -9.88
C ILE A 255 17.92 0.37 -10.88
N SER A 256 16.69 0.02 -10.47
CA SER A 256 15.72 -0.61 -11.38
C SER A 256 15.22 0.37 -12.46
N ALA A 257 14.76 -0.17 -13.58
CA ALA A 257 14.22 0.65 -14.67
C ALA A 257 13.05 1.52 -14.18
N TYR A 258 12.19 0.99 -13.31
CA TYR A 258 11.10 1.73 -12.67
C TYR A 258 11.60 2.98 -11.93
N HIS A 259 12.57 2.84 -11.03
CA HIS A 259 13.11 3.98 -10.26
C HIS A 259 13.84 4.99 -11.17
N GLY A 260 14.55 4.51 -12.20
CA GLY A 260 15.20 5.37 -13.18
C GLY A 260 14.21 6.23 -13.98
N TRP A 261 13.13 5.63 -14.47
CA TRP A 261 12.07 6.37 -15.18
C TRP A 261 11.34 7.36 -14.27
N ASN A 262 10.99 6.95 -13.04
CA ASN A 262 10.38 7.85 -12.06
C ASN A 262 11.29 9.03 -11.72
N THR A 263 12.60 8.84 -11.68
CA THR A 263 13.58 9.92 -11.47
C THR A 263 13.51 10.95 -12.59
N LEU A 264 13.41 10.54 -13.87
CA LEU A 264 13.33 11.47 -14.99
C LEU A 264 11.97 12.19 -15.05
N THR A 265 10.89 11.46 -14.84
CA THR A 265 9.52 12.01 -14.79
C THR A 265 9.38 13.00 -13.64
N GLY A 266 9.85 12.65 -12.44
CA GLY A 266 9.85 13.54 -11.28
C GLY A 266 10.71 14.78 -11.49
N TYR A 267 11.85 14.66 -12.16
CA TYR A 267 12.73 15.79 -12.46
C TYR A 267 12.04 16.79 -13.39
N ILE A 268 11.34 16.28 -14.41
CA ILE A 268 10.53 17.11 -15.30
C ILE A 268 9.35 17.73 -14.55
N ASN A 269 8.58 16.97 -13.79
CA ASN A 269 7.39 17.49 -13.09
C ASN A 269 7.75 18.56 -12.05
N LEU A 270 8.86 18.38 -11.34
CA LEU A 270 9.37 19.37 -10.39
C LEU A 270 10.01 20.57 -11.12
N GLY A 271 10.67 20.33 -12.25
CA GLY A 271 11.37 21.34 -13.04
C GLY A 271 10.47 22.16 -13.96
N VAL A 272 9.31 21.68 -14.42
CA VAL A 272 8.40 22.38 -15.36
C VAL A 272 7.83 23.68 -14.76
N LYS A 273 7.87 23.86 -13.43
CA LYS A 273 7.52 25.12 -12.76
C LYS A 273 8.70 26.12 -12.64
N GLY A 274 9.90 25.73 -13.05
CA GLY A 274 11.13 26.53 -13.01
C GLY A 274 11.95 26.37 -14.30
N ASP A 275 13.16 26.93 -14.33
CA ASP A 275 14.11 26.64 -15.42
C ASP A 275 14.67 25.23 -15.19
N LEU A 276 14.18 24.27 -15.99
CA LEU A 276 14.44 22.80 -15.98
C LEU A 276 15.93 22.41 -15.95
N THR A 277 16.83 23.38 -16.02
CA THR A 277 18.21 23.19 -16.42
C THR A 277 19.23 23.89 -15.51
N THR A 278 18.77 24.65 -14.52
CA THR A 278 19.65 25.35 -13.57
C THR A 278 19.71 24.71 -12.18
N ASP A 279 18.75 23.86 -11.79
CA ASP A 279 18.66 23.39 -10.40
C ASP A 279 18.99 21.89 -10.23
N ILE A 280 20.26 21.59 -10.00
CA ILE A 280 20.73 20.23 -9.69
C ILE A 280 20.07 19.65 -8.42
N PHE A 281 19.61 20.50 -7.51
CA PHE A 281 18.86 20.10 -6.33
C PHE A 281 17.54 19.42 -6.71
N THR A 282 16.86 19.94 -7.74
CA THR A 282 15.62 19.32 -8.25
C THR A 282 15.89 17.93 -8.81
N PHE A 283 17.08 17.68 -9.38
CA PHE A 283 17.49 16.35 -9.80
C PHE A 283 17.66 15.41 -8.61
N PHE A 284 18.48 15.79 -7.61
CA PHE A 284 18.67 14.96 -6.42
C PHE A 284 17.38 14.69 -5.65
N ARG A 285 16.50 15.70 -5.54
CA ARG A 285 15.16 15.54 -4.96
C ARG A 285 14.36 14.47 -5.69
N SER A 286 14.40 14.46 -7.03
CA SER A 286 13.72 13.46 -7.84
C SER A 286 14.30 12.06 -7.67
N VAL A 287 15.63 11.94 -7.55
CA VAL A 287 16.31 10.64 -7.30
C VAL A 287 15.90 10.07 -5.94
N ILE A 288 15.79 10.91 -4.91
CA ILE A 288 15.38 10.44 -3.56
C ILE A 288 13.91 10.04 -3.56
N PHE A 289 13.03 10.87 -4.14
CA PHE A 289 11.59 10.62 -4.16
C PHE A 289 11.15 9.52 -5.14
N SER A 290 12.02 9.10 -6.06
CA SER A 290 11.78 7.91 -6.87
C SER A 290 12.02 6.60 -6.10
N GLY A 291 12.61 6.65 -4.90
CA GLY A 291 12.87 5.47 -4.07
C GLY A 291 14.22 4.80 -4.31
N CYS A 292 15.16 5.46 -5.02
CA CYS A 292 16.52 4.96 -5.17
C CYS A 292 17.22 4.77 -3.82
N GLY A 293 18.00 3.71 -3.66
CA GLY A 293 18.75 3.44 -2.43
C GLY A 293 19.82 4.51 -2.12
N PHE A 294 20.10 4.72 -0.83
CA PHE A 294 21.03 5.75 -0.37
C PHE A 294 22.41 5.69 -1.02
N LYS A 295 22.96 4.49 -1.23
CA LYS A 295 24.26 4.29 -1.90
C LYS A 295 24.30 4.94 -3.27
N SER A 296 23.31 4.62 -4.11
CA SER A 296 23.18 5.16 -5.46
C SER A 296 23.03 6.70 -5.44
N VAL A 297 22.28 7.24 -4.47
CA VAL A 297 22.17 8.69 -4.27
C VAL A 297 23.51 9.31 -3.89
N ALA A 298 24.24 8.71 -2.94
CA ALA A 298 25.54 9.18 -2.48
C ALA A 298 26.60 9.13 -3.57
N GLU A 299 26.60 8.08 -4.42
CA GLU A 299 27.50 7.98 -5.57
C GLU A 299 27.26 9.11 -6.57
N ILE A 300 26.00 9.35 -6.98
CA ILE A 300 25.63 10.45 -7.87
C ILE A 300 26.03 11.81 -7.25
N TYR A 301 25.88 11.97 -5.94
CA TYR A 301 26.23 13.19 -5.22
C TYR A 301 27.75 13.43 -5.16
N SER A 302 28.53 12.37 -4.98
CA SER A 302 30.00 12.43 -4.87
C SER A 302 30.69 12.88 -6.17
N GLU A 303 30.14 12.49 -7.32
CA GLU A 303 30.65 12.86 -8.65
C GLU A 303 30.54 14.36 -8.93
N VAL A 304 29.53 15.03 -8.35
CA VAL A 304 29.37 16.49 -8.47
C VAL A 304 30.35 17.23 -7.54
N HIS A 305 30.66 16.67 -6.37
CA HIS A 305 31.52 17.30 -5.38
C HIS A 305 33.01 17.10 -5.65
N SER A 306 33.39 16.04 -6.37
CA SER A 306 34.78 15.78 -6.79
C SER A 306 35.34 16.85 -7.75
N THR A 307 34.47 17.66 -8.38
CA THR A 307 34.85 18.65 -9.39
C THR A 307 34.99 20.11 -8.87
N ASN A 308 34.90 20.35 -7.56
CA ASN A 308 35.24 21.60 -6.86
C ASN A 308 34.77 22.89 -7.58
N LEU A 309 33.45 23.21 -7.58
CA LEU A 309 32.96 24.55 -7.97
C LEU A 309 31.50 24.86 -7.58
N THR A 310 31.02 24.45 -6.40
CA THR A 310 29.78 25.02 -5.84
C THR A 310 30.09 26.32 -5.08
N SER A 311 30.20 27.43 -5.83
CA SER A 311 30.27 28.78 -5.26
C SER A 311 28.90 29.37 -4.89
N ASP A 312 27.81 28.60 -5.03
CA ASP A 312 26.47 29.01 -4.63
C ASP A 312 26.04 28.19 -3.39
N GLY A 313 26.39 28.73 -2.22
CA GLY A 313 26.38 28.04 -0.93
C GLY A 313 25.00 27.83 -0.32
N LYS A 314 24.14 26.98 -0.92
CA LYS A 314 22.87 26.60 -0.28
C LYS A 314 22.90 25.29 0.49
N PHE A 315 23.68 24.29 0.09
CA PHE A 315 23.81 23.03 0.85
C PHE A 315 25.20 22.41 0.61
N ASN A 316 25.98 22.28 1.67
CA ASN A 316 27.37 21.79 1.58
C ASN A 316 27.46 20.28 1.88
N ASN A 317 26.38 19.64 2.34
CA ASN A 317 26.38 18.23 2.74
C ASN A 317 25.08 17.51 2.34
N LEU A 318 25.20 16.25 1.91
CA LEU A 318 24.11 15.31 1.62
C LEU A 318 23.13 15.19 2.79
N ALA A 319 23.61 15.31 4.03
CA ALA A 319 22.76 15.29 5.21
C ALA A 319 21.75 16.44 5.27
N GLU A 320 22.16 17.65 4.91
CA GLU A 320 21.26 18.82 4.91
C GLU A 320 20.17 18.67 3.83
N LEU A 321 20.51 18.06 2.69
CA LEU A 321 19.56 17.74 1.63
C LEU A 321 18.44 16.83 2.17
N TYR A 322 18.80 15.67 2.75
CA TYR A 322 17.81 14.75 3.30
C TYR A 322 16.94 15.39 4.38
N ILE A 323 17.55 16.13 5.31
CA ILE A 323 16.82 16.82 6.39
C ILE A 323 15.82 17.84 5.82
N SER A 324 16.25 18.66 4.85
CA SER A 324 15.38 19.67 4.21
C SER A 324 14.20 19.04 3.46
N LEU A 325 14.43 17.88 2.83
CA LEU A 325 13.38 17.13 2.12
C LEU A 325 12.42 16.47 3.10
N THR A 326 12.90 15.93 4.22
CA THR A 326 12.05 15.40 5.30
C THR A 326 11.17 16.48 5.90
N ASP A 327 11.72 17.65 6.25
CA ASP A 327 10.95 18.77 6.79
C ASP A 327 9.84 19.21 5.82
N LYS A 328 10.18 19.30 4.53
CA LYS A 328 9.21 19.65 3.49
C LYS A 328 8.13 18.59 3.32
N ALA A 329 8.51 17.31 3.30
CA ALA A 329 7.56 16.21 3.16
C ALA A 329 6.59 16.15 4.35
N LEU A 330 7.08 16.34 5.58
CA LEU A 330 6.25 16.39 6.79
C LEU A 330 5.27 17.57 6.79
N LEU A 331 5.70 18.75 6.34
CA LEU A 331 4.80 19.90 6.17
C LEU A 331 3.70 19.62 5.12
N GLU A 332 4.06 18.96 4.01
CA GLU A 332 3.12 18.64 2.93
C GLU A 332 2.09 17.56 3.34
N LEU A 333 2.36 16.71 4.35
CA LEU A 333 1.38 15.75 4.90
C LEU A 333 0.11 16.42 5.44
N SER A 334 0.22 17.62 5.99
CA SER A 334 -0.92 18.40 6.50
C SER A 334 -1.83 18.96 5.38
N SER A 335 -1.36 18.93 4.12
CA SER A 335 -2.00 19.62 2.98
C SER A 335 -2.89 18.73 2.09
N ASP A 336 -3.20 17.50 2.50
CA ASP A 336 -4.07 16.51 1.80
C ASP A 336 -3.73 16.30 0.31
N SER A 337 -2.47 16.56 -0.07
CA SER A 337 -2.07 16.72 -1.47
C SER A 337 -1.72 15.40 -2.20
N GLY A 338 -2.03 14.24 -1.62
CA GLY A 338 -1.72 12.93 -2.21
C GLY A 338 -0.22 12.57 -2.28
N LYS A 339 0.66 13.40 -1.71
CA LYS A 339 2.13 13.26 -1.76
C LYS A 339 2.74 12.44 -0.63
N ASN A 340 1.95 11.64 0.07
CA ASN A 340 2.45 10.76 1.14
C ASN A 340 3.53 9.81 0.62
N GLN A 341 3.52 9.48 -0.68
CA GLN A 341 4.50 8.61 -1.32
C GLN A 341 5.93 9.17 -1.27
N ASP A 342 6.13 10.49 -1.35
CA ASP A 342 7.47 11.10 -1.34
C ASP A 342 8.20 10.79 -0.01
N LEU A 343 7.48 10.85 1.11
CA LEU A 343 8.02 10.49 2.42
C LEU A 343 8.34 9.00 2.52
N LEU A 344 7.45 8.13 2.03
CA LEU A 344 7.66 6.68 2.04
C LEU A 344 8.90 6.30 1.22
N HIS A 345 9.07 6.89 0.03
CA HIS A 345 10.23 6.66 -0.83
C HIS A 345 11.52 7.17 -0.18
N LEU A 346 11.50 8.33 0.48
CA LEU A 346 12.64 8.85 1.23
C LEU A 346 13.05 7.90 2.37
N LEU A 347 12.09 7.38 3.14
CA LEU A 347 12.36 6.44 4.23
C LEU A 347 12.89 5.10 3.72
N SER A 348 12.36 4.62 2.60
CA SER A 348 12.82 3.40 1.92
C SER A 348 14.24 3.55 1.35
N SER A 349 14.59 4.73 0.83
CA SER A 349 15.96 5.05 0.38
C SER A 349 17.00 4.80 1.48
N LEU A 350 16.64 5.07 2.74
CA LEU A 350 17.52 4.92 3.89
C LEU A 350 17.59 3.51 4.46
N SER A 351 16.94 2.50 3.89
CA SER A 351 16.73 1.20 4.56
C SER A 351 17.94 0.26 4.58
N ARG A 352 18.72 0.17 3.48
CA ARG A 352 19.81 -0.81 3.34
C ARG A 352 21.13 -0.32 3.94
N LEU A 353 21.88 -1.21 4.58
CA LEU A 353 23.18 -0.98 5.21
C LEU A 353 24.35 -1.58 4.40
N ASP A 354 24.10 -2.69 3.69
CA ASP A 354 25.12 -3.64 3.21
C ASP A 354 26.05 -3.19 2.07
N GLU A 355 26.01 -1.94 1.60
CA GLU A 355 26.76 -1.54 0.39
C GLU A 355 27.60 -0.25 0.54
N VAL A 356 27.82 0.23 1.77
CA VAL A 356 28.36 1.57 2.00
C VAL A 356 29.59 1.53 2.92
N GLY A 357 30.75 1.21 2.36
CA GLY A 357 32.03 1.34 3.09
C GLY A 357 32.49 2.79 3.31
N SER A 358 32.18 3.72 2.38
CA SER A 358 32.68 5.11 2.41
C SER A 358 31.70 6.15 2.97
N TYR A 359 30.39 5.88 2.99
CA TYR A 359 29.34 6.84 3.41
C TYR A 359 28.52 6.39 4.62
N MET A 360 29.06 5.43 5.40
CA MET A 360 28.34 4.82 6.52
C MET A 360 28.00 5.83 7.62
N GLU A 361 28.94 6.73 7.94
CA GLU A 361 28.75 7.74 8.98
C GLU A 361 27.74 8.83 8.55
N ASP A 362 27.70 9.17 7.26
CA ASP A 362 26.70 10.08 6.71
C ASP A 362 25.29 9.46 6.77
N LEU A 363 25.15 8.17 6.41
CA LEU A 363 23.89 7.45 6.51
C LEU A 363 23.37 7.39 7.96
N LYS A 364 24.26 7.10 8.93
CA LYS A 364 23.90 7.09 10.36
C LYS A 364 23.43 8.47 10.82
N THR A 365 24.15 9.51 10.44
CA THR A 365 23.80 10.89 10.77
C THR A 365 22.44 11.26 10.16
N ILE A 366 22.18 10.89 8.91
CA ILE A 366 20.91 11.16 8.26
C ILE A 366 19.77 10.40 8.95
N ARG A 367 19.93 9.08 9.19
CA ARG A 367 18.94 8.25 9.89
C ARG A 367 18.58 8.82 11.25
N SER A 368 19.55 9.29 12.06
CA SER A 368 19.26 9.88 13.37
C SER A 368 18.49 11.19 13.29
N HIS A 369 18.82 12.06 12.33
CA HIS A 369 18.11 13.32 12.16
C HIS A 369 16.69 13.12 11.64
N VAL A 370 16.51 12.25 10.63
CA VAL A 370 15.19 11.89 10.09
C VAL A 370 14.32 11.27 11.19
N TRP A 371 14.88 10.36 11.97
CA TRP A 371 14.21 9.78 13.14
C TRP A 371 13.81 10.83 14.18
N GLY A 372 14.73 11.73 14.53
CA GLY A 372 14.46 12.83 15.46
C GLY A 372 13.35 13.76 14.97
N LYS A 373 13.25 14.00 13.66
CA LYS A 373 12.16 14.79 13.06
C LYS A 373 10.82 14.05 13.10
N LEU A 374 10.80 12.75 12.80
CA LEU A 374 9.58 11.93 12.93
C LEU A 374 9.08 11.88 14.37
N SER A 375 10.00 11.70 15.34
CA SER A 375 9.68 11.71 16.77
C SER A 375 9.15 13.07 17.22
N ALA A 376 9.80 14.18 16.82
CA ALA A 376 9.31 15.51 17.15
C ALA A 376 7.91 15.78 16.54
N TYR A 377 7.65 15.24 15.35
CA TYR A 377 6.37 15.36 14.66
C TYR A 377 5.27 14.50 15.32
N SER A 378 5.60 13.29 15.82
CA SER A 378 4.64 12.48 16.58
C SER A 378 4.32 13.04 17.96
N ASP A 379 5.28 13.73 18.59
CA ASP A 379 5.12 14.36 19.91
C ASP A 379 4.43 15.74 19.86
N ASP A 380 4.29 16.35 18.68
CA ASP A 380 3.67 17.67 18.53
C ASP A 380 2.16 17.61 18.79
N MET A 381 1.75 18.14 19.95
CA MET A 381 0.36 18.21 20.39
C MET A 381 -0.50 19.21 19.59
N GLN A 382 0.09 20.06 18.75
CA GLN A 382 -0.64 20.98 17.86
C GLN A 382 -1.16 20.28 16.60
N LEU A 383 -0.59 19.14 16.23
CA LEU A 383 -0.99 18.36 15.06
C LEU A 383 -2.23 17.50 15.35
N GLU A 384 -3.00 17.22 14.30
CA GLU A 384 -4.13 16.31 14.38
C GLU A 384 -3.70 14.90 14.76
N SER A 385 -4.53 14.20 15.54
CA SER A 385 -4.17 12.90 16.11
C SER A 385 -3.86 11.84 15.05
N TYR A 386 -4.50 11.91 13.88
CA TYR A 386 -4.26 10.96 12.78
C TYR A 386 -2.86 11.14 12.16
N LEU A 387 -2.34 12.38 12.07
CA LEU A 387 -0.99 12.67 11.56
C LEU A 387 0.09 12.14 12.51
N ARG A 388 -0.16 12.25 13.82
CA ARG A 388 0.74 11.75 14.86
C ARG A 388 0.76 10.22 14.90
N VAL A 389 -0.41 9.59 14.75
CA VAL A 389 -0.52 8.13 14.58
C VAL A 389 0.21 7.68 13.32
N TYR A 390 0.02 8.37 12.19
CA TYR A 390 0.71 8.05 10.94
C TYR A 390 2.24 8.13 11.08
N ALA A 391 2.76 9.16 11.76
CA ALA A 391 4.20 9.27 12.02
C ALA A 391 4.73 8.12 12.89
N LEU A 392 3.98 7.68 13.90
CA LEU A 392 4.35 6.53 14.73
C LEU A 392 4.26 5.20 13.97
N GLU A 393 3.27 5.04 13.07
CA GLU A 393 3.18 3.88 12.17
C GLU A 393 4.39 3.80 11.23
N LEU A 394 4.87 4.94 10.71
CA LEU A 394 6.11 5.01 9.93
C LEU A 394 7.33 4.64 10.77
N MET A 395 7.42 5.12 12.01
CA MET A 395 8.50 4.78 12.93
C MET A 395 8.51 3.28 13.25
N GLN A 396 7.35 2.66 13.44
CA GLN A 396 7.23 1.21 13.65
C GLN A 396 7.56 0.40 12.38
N ALA A 397 7.18 0.90 11.18
CA ALA A 397 7.58 0.28 9.92
C ALA A 397 9.12 0.30 9.74
N ILE A 398 9.78 1.38 10.16
CA ILE A 398 11.25 1.51 10.14
C ILE A 398 11.91 0.49 11.06
N THR A 399 11.38 0.25 12.26
CA THR A 399 11.97 -0.73 13.19
C THR A 399 11.78 -2.18 12.73
N GLY A 400 10.79 -2.45 11.88
CA GLY A 400 10.49 -3.81 11.40
C GLY A 400 9.85 -4.73 12.43
N GLN A 401 9.54 -4.21 13.63
CA GLN A 401 8.94 -4.96 14.73
C GLN A 401 7.43 -4.70 14.78
N ASN A 402 6.64 -5.71 15.18
CA ASN A 402 5.18 -5.62 15.33
C ASN A 402 4.43 -5.20 14.04
N LEU A 403 4.86 -5.68 12.87
CA LEU A 403 4.28 -5.30 11.56
C LEU A 403 2.82 -5.73 11.36
N SER A 404 2.30 -6.65 12.18
CA SER A 404 0.90 -7.12 12.12
C SER A 404 -0.14 -6.02 12.38
N ASN A 405 0.27 -4.92 13.02
CA ASN A 405 -0.63 -3.83 13.44
C ASN A 405 -0.61 -2.64 12.47
N LEU A 406 0.16 -2.74 11.37
CA LEU A 406 0.33 -1.69 10.38
C LEU A 406 -0.53 -1.97 9.13
N PRO A 407 -1.02 -0.92 8.45
CA PRO A 407 -1.65 -1.05 7.15
C PRO A 407 -0.76 -1.77 6.12
N ASP A 408 -1.33 -2.68 5.35
CA ASP A 408 -0.62 -3.44 4.29
C ASP A 408 0.10 -2.52 3.27
N GLU A 409 -0.46 -1.33 3.03
CA GLU A 409 0.17 -0.32 2.17
C GLU A 409 1.51 0.20 2.74
N LEU A 410 1.61 0.37 4.06
CA LEU A 410 2.84 0.82 4.71
C LEU A 410 3.88 -0.31 4.73
N VAL A 411 3.45 -1.53 5.07
CA VAL A 411 4.33 -2.71 5.11
C VAL A 411 4.91 -3.02 3.74
N SER A 412 4.15 -2.82 2.67
CA SER A 412 4.63 -3.06 1.30
C SER A 412 5.58 -1.97 0.76
N LYS A 413 5.53 -0.75 1.28
CA LYS A 413 6.28 0.40 0.73
C LYS A 413 7.48 0.84 1.56
N VAL A 414 7.41 0.72 2.89
CA VAL A 414 8.49 1.11 3.80
C VAL A 414 9.28 -0.13 4.18
N LYS A 415 10.53 -0.22 3.73
CA LYS A 415 11.44 -1.29 4.13
C LYS A 415 12.03 -0.99 5.51
N PRO A 416 12.07 -1.97 6.43
CA PRO A 416 12.74 -1.82 7.71
C PRO A 416 14.21 -1.43 7.54
N TRP A 417 14.73 -0.63 8.46
CA TRP A 417 16.13 -0.20 8.41
C TRP A 417 17.05 -1.30 8.92
N GLU A 418 17.91 -1.80 8.03
CA GLU A 418 18.90 -2.82 8.35
C GLU A 418 19.82 -2.36 9.49
N ALA A 419 20.11 -3.29 10.40
CA ALA A 419 20.93 -3.11 11.60
C ALA A 419 20.48 -1.99 12.55
N TRP A 420 19.20 -1.58 12.51
CA TRP A 420 18.63 -0.65 13.49
C TRP A 420 18.67 -1.21 14.92
N GLU A 421 18.49 -2.52 15.08
CA GLU A 421 18.52 -3.24 16.37
C GLU A 421 19.92 -3.27 17.00
N ASN A 422 20.97 -3.07 16.22
CA ASN A 422 22.33 -2.97 16.76
C ASN A 422 22.53 -1.58 17.34
N SER A 423 22.77 -1.53 18.66
CA SER A 423 23.10 -0.43 19.59
C SER A 423 24.00 0.75 19.13
N TYR A 424 23.84 1.27 17.92
CA TYR A 424 24.67 2.34 17.35
C TYR A 424 24.08 3.75 17.56
N PHE A 425 22.81 3.87 17.95
CA PHE A 425 22.14 5.16 18.17
C PHE A 425 22.09 5.61 19.64
N THR A 426 22.59 4.80 20.57
CA THR A 426 22.64 5.12 22.01
C THR A 426 23.84 5.96 22.46
N LYS A 427 24.79 6.30 21.57
CA LYS A 427 26.09 6.87 22.00
C LYS A 427 26.24 8.39 22.03
N ASN A 428 25.30 9.19 21.51
CA ASN A 428 25.49 10.65 21.41
C ASN A 428 24.50 11.55 22.17
N SER A 429 23.67 11.01 23.05
CA SER A 429 23.04 11.82 24.10
C SER A 429 23.49 11.29 25.46
N SER A 430 24.02 12.16 26.30
CA SER A 430 24.49 11.86 27.67
C SER A 430 23.33 11.47 28.60
N TRP A 431 22.62 10.38 28.31
CA TRP A 431 21.57 9.84 29.14
C TRP A 431 22.01 8.44 29.55
N THR A 432 22.47 8.33 30.78
CA THR A 432 22.87 7.09 31.43
C THR A 432 21.66 6.19 31.66
N VAL A 433 21.32 5.28 30.74
CA VAL A 433 20.57 4.05 31.06
C VAL A 433 20.95 2.94 30.10
N SER A 434 21.78 2.01 30.57
CA SER A 434 22.07 0.74 29.91
C SER A 434 20.88 -0.22 30.06
N GLN A 435 19.88 -0.13 29.16
CA GLN A 435 18.83 -1.16 28.92
C GLN A 435 17.87 -0.83 27.74
N GLN A 436 18.17 0.15 26.89
CA GLN A 436 17.14 0.86 26.08
C GLN A 436 16.84 0.34 24.66
N ALA A 437 17.53 -0.68 24.12
CA ALA A 437 17.28 -1.11 22.74
C ALA A 437 15.92 -1.82 22.55
N GLU A 438 15.50 -2.66 23.50
CA GLU A 438 14.14 -3.22 23.56
C GLU A 438 13.11 -2.20 24.06
N GLY A 439 13.57 -1.20 24.81
CA GLY A 439 12.74 -0.14 25.38
C GLY A 439 12.18 0.85 24.34
N SER A 440 12.91 1.17 23.28
CA SER A 440 12.43 2.18 22.31
C SER A 440 11.29 1.67 21.42
N ALA A 441 11.38 0.43 20.93
CA ALA A 441 10.34 -0.14 20.05
C ALA A 441 9.06 -0.49 20.82
N SER A 442 9.20 -1.00 22.06
CA SER A 442 8.07 -1.21 22.97
C SER A 442 7.41 0.12 23.38
N THR A 443 8.19 1.18 23.63
CA THR A 443 7.64 2.51 23.94
C THR A 443 6.88 3.11 22.75
N ILE A 444 7.38 2.95 21.52
CA ILE A 444 6.68 3.41 20.31
C ILE A 444 5.39 2.63 20.10
N THR A 445 5.43 1.31 20.25
CA THR A 445 4.24 0.45 20.12
C THR A 445 3.20 0.80 21.20
N ASN A 446 3.62 0.99 22.45
CA ASN A 446 2.74 1.42 23.55
C ASN A 446 2.16 2.82 23.30
N THR A 447 2.95 3.76 22.78
CA THR A 447 2.48 5.12 22.47
C THR A 447 1.52 5.13 21.30
N LEU A 448 1.78 4.33 20.26
CA LEU A 448 0.89 4.18 19.11
C LEU A 448 -0.44 3.58 19.55
N ILE A 449 -0.41 2.47 20.31
CA ILE A 449 -1.62 1.80 20.77
C ILE A 449 -2.38 2.68 21.76
N ALA A 450 -1.70 3.42 22.64
CA ALA A 450 -2.33 4.41 23.51
C ALA A 450 -3.04 5.52 22.72
N LEU A 451 -2.43 6.02 21.64
CA LEU A 451 -3.04 7.04 20.77
C LEU A 451 -4.21 6.48 19.94
N LYS A 452 -4.08 5.29 19.35
CA LYS A 452 -5.19 4.60 18.65
C LYS A 452 -6.35 4.33 19.60
N SER A 453 -6.05 3.82 20.79
CA SER A 453 -7.04 3.58 21.84
C SER A 453 -7.71 4.87 22.30
N SER A 454 -6.95 5.97 22.43
CA SER A 454 -7.49 7.29 22.74
C SER A 454 -8.46 7.79 21.66
N GLN A 455 -8.15 7.56 20.37
CA GLN A 455 -9.04 7.90 19.27
C GLN A 455 -10.35 7.11 19.33
N LEU A 456 -10.27 5.79 19.57
CA LEU A 456 -11.44 4.93 19.72
C LEU A 456 -12.30 5.38 20.91
N VAL A 457 -11.68 5.67 22.05
CA VAL A 457 -12.35 6.05 23.30
C VAL A 457 -13.03 7.43 23.23
N THR A 458 -12.67 8.30 22.27
CA THR A 458 -13.38 9.57 22.08
C THR A 458 -14.89 9.40 21.88
N ALA A 459 -15.32 8.26 21.32
CA ALA A 459 -16.72 7.90 21.16
C ALA A 459 -17.44 7.62 22.49
N ILE A 460 -16.71 7.21 23.54
CA ILE A 460 -17.21 6.99 24.90
C ILE A 460 -17.14 8.29 25.70
N SER A 461 -15.97 8.94 25.70
CA SER A 461 -15.75 10.22 26.36
C SER A 461 -14.63 11.00 25.66
N PRO A 462 -14.90 12.22 25.18
CA PRO A 462 -13.89 13.03 24.48
C PRO A 462 -12.77 13.54 25.40
N ASN A 463 -12.95 13.45 26.73
CA ASN A 463 -12.00 13.98 27.72
C ASN A 463 -10.98 12.95 28.20
N VAL A 464 -11.14 11.67 27.86
CA VAL A 464 -10.24 10.62 28.33
C VAL A 464 -9.14 10.39 27.30
N LYS A 465 -7.89 10.44 27.75
CA LYS A 465 -6.70 10.13 26.94
C LYS A 465 -5.96 8.98 27.62
N ILE A 466 -5.78 7.89 26.88
CA ILE A 466 -4.93 6.77 27.28
C ILE A 466 -3.50 7.15 26.92
N THR A 467 -2.61 7.04 27.89
CA THR A 467 -1.18 7.32 27.74
C THR A 467 -0.39 6.02 27.62
N ALA A 468 0.86 6.12 27.15
CA ALA A 468 1.74 4.95 27.11
C ALA A 468 2.00 4.39 28.52
N GLU A 469 1.98 5.25 29.54
CA GLU A 469 2.13 4.87 30.95
C GLU A 469 1.01 3.95 31.44
N ASP A 470 -0.22 4.17 30.96
CA ASP A 470 -1.37 3.32 31.28
C ASP A 470 -1.20 1.90 30.74
N LEU A 471 -0.41 1.70 29.69
CA LEU A 471 -0.16 0.41 29.04
C LEU A 471 1.18 -0.24 29.41
N MET A 472 1.95 0.35 30.33
CA MET A 472 3.28 -0.16 30.70
C MET A 472 3.23 -1.49 31.47
N THR A 473 2.21 -1.67 32.31
CA THR A 473 2.01 -2.90 33.10
C THR A 473 0.60 -3.44 32.92
N LEU A 474 0.42 -4.73 33.24
CA LEU A 474 -0.90 -5.36 33.19
C LEU A 474 -1.86 -4.66 34.17
N ASP A 475 -1.40 -4.35 35.38
CA ASP A 475 -2.22 -3.74 36.43
C ASP A 475 -2.66 -2.31 36.08
N SER A 476 -1.79 -1.52 35.44
CA SER A 476 -2.15 -0.18 34.98
C SER A 476 -3.18 -0.25 33.86
N ALA A 477 -3.00 -1.18 32.92
CA ALA A 477 -3.92 -1.38 31.81
C ALA A 477 -5.30 -1.82 32.32
N VAL A 478 -5.36 -2.81 33.22
CA VAL A 478 -6.61 -3.25 33.84
C VAL A 478 -7.31 -2.10 34.58
N SER A 479 -6.55 -1.32 35.38
CA SER A 479 -7.12 -0.18 36.10
C SER A 479 -7.69 0.89 35.17
N CYS A 480 -6.96 1.22 34.10
CA CYS A 480 -7.42 2.15 33.07
C CYS A 480 -8.68 1.63 32.36
N PHE A 481 -8.71 0.35 32.00
CA PHE A 481 -9.85 -0.26 31.34
C PHE A 481 -11.11 -0.26 32.21
N LEU A 482 -10.98 -0.59 33.50
CA LEU A 482 -12.10 -0.56 34.42
C LEU A 482 -12.70 0.85 34.54
N HIS A 483 -11.86 1.89 34.58
CA HIS A 483 -12.33 3.27 34.57
C HIS A 483 -13.09 3.62 33.28
N LEU A 484 -12.61 3.15 32.12
CA LEU A 484 -13.31 3.31 30.84
C LEU A 484 -14.64 2.56 30.79
N SER A 485 -14.69 1.35 31.38
CA SER A 485 -15.91 0.55 31.50
C SER A 485 -16.98 1.27 32.33
N GLU A 486 -16.60 1.97 33.41
CA GLU A 486 -17.54 2.75 34.22
C GLU A 486 -18.23 3.87 33.43
N LEU A 487 -17.53 4.46 32.45
CA LEU A 487 -18.07 5.51 31.58
C LEU A 487 -18.93 4.96 30.44
N SER A 488 -18.90 3.64 30.19
CA SER A 488 -19.64 2.98 29.13
C SER A 488 -21.10 2.71 29.54
N THR A 489 -22.06 3.24 28.79
CA THR A 489 -23.50 3.13 29.10
C THR A 489 -24.33 2.51 27.97
N SER A 490 -23.77 2.37 26.77
CA SER A 490 -24.47 1.95 25.56
C SER A 490 -23.76 0.79 24.87
N LEU A 491 -24.49 0.06 24.02
CA LEU A 491 -23.93 -1.05 23.25
C LEU A 491 -22.80 -0.60 22.31
N SER A 492 -22.89 0.59 21.73
CA SER A 492 -21.81 1.15 20.90
C SER A 492 -20.54 1.42 21.71
N HIS A 493 -20.66 1.84 22.97
CA HIS A 493 -19.49 2.02 23.85
C HIS A 493 -18.83 0.67 24.16
N LEU A 494 -19.61 -0.40 24.33
CA LEU A 494 -19.06 -1.74 24.58
C LEU A 494 -18.32 -2.31 23.36
N HIS A 495 -18.80 -2.06 22.14
CA HIS A 495 -18.05 -2.41 20.92
C HIS A 495 -16.72 -1.64 20.80
N VAL A 496 -16.70 -0.37 21.23
CA VAL A 496 -15.45 0.41 21.31
C VAL A 496 -14.50 -0.20 22.35
N LEU A 497 -14.99 -0.61 23.52
CA LEU A 497 -14.16 -1.28 24.53
C LEU A 497 -13.60 -2.62 24.03
N GLN A 498 -14.41 -3.40 23.29
CA GLN A 498 -13.95 -4.63 22.66
C GLN A 498 -12.79 -4.35 21.68
N ALA A 499 -12.94 -3.36 20.79
CA ALA A 499 -11.89 -2.99 19.84
C ALA A 499 -10.60 -2.53 20.55
N VAL A 500 -10.73 -1.79 21.66
CA VAL A 500 -9.58 -1.40 22.50
C VAL A 500 -8.89 -2.62 23.12
N LEU A 501 -9.64 -3.60 23.63
CA LEU A 501 -9.05 -4.83 24.18
C LEU A 501 -8.37 -5.68 23.12
N GLU A 502 -8.93 -5.76 21.91
CA GLU A 502 -8.30 -6.47 20.79
C GLU A 502 -6.95 -5.87 20.42
N GLU A 503 -6.83 -4.53 20.41
CA GLU A 503 -5.54 -3.83 20.21
C GLU A 503 -4.55 -4.09 21.36
N TRP A 504 -5.03 -4.12 22.60
CA TRP A 504 -4.18 -4.32 23.77
C TRP A 504 -3.73 -5.78 23.92
N GLU A 505 -4.53 -6.75 23.51
CA GLU A 505 -4.14 -8.17 23.54
C GLU A 505 -2.84 -8.42 22.77
N VAL A 506 -2.61 -7.70 21.67
CA VAL A 506 -1.37 -7.83 20.89
C VAL A 506 -0.14 -7.41 21.71
N LEU A 507 -0.25 -6.39 22.56
CA LEU A 507 0.84 -5.94 23.44
C LEU A 507 1.23 -6.99 24.48
N PHE A 508 0.24 -7.61 25.11
CA PHE A 508 0.47 -8.49 26.25
C PHE A 508 0.67 -9.96 25.84
N SER A 509 0.23 -10.36 24.65
CA SER A 509 0.41 -11.74 24.15
C SER A 509 1.87 -12.05 23.78
N ALA A 510 2.63 -11.07 23.28
CA ALA A 510 4.04 -11.26 22.92
C ALA A 510 4.96 -11.48 24.14
N ARG A 511 4.56 -10.98 25.32
CA ARG A 511 5.37 -11.04 26.56
C ARG A 511 5.22 -12.36 27.33
N GLY A 512 4.19 -13.15 27.01
CA GLY A 512 3.80 -14.35 27.78
C GLY A 512 4.60 -15.62 27.45
N VAL A 513 5.31 -15.66 26.33
CA VAL A 513 6.00 -16.90 25.87
C VAL A 513 7.36 -17.09 26.56
N GLU A 514 8.04 -16.02 26.96
CA GLU A 514 9.38 -16.11 27.58
C GLU A 514 9.34 -16.49 29.07
N HIS A 515 8.22 -16.27 29.75
CA HIS A 515 8.17 -16.41 31.22
C HIS A 515 7.99 -17.85 31.73
N ASN A 516 7.78 -18.82 30.83
CA ASN A 516 7.57 -20.24 31.20
C ASN A 516 8.82 -21.13 31.05
N VAL A 517 9.98 -20.56 30.67
CA VAL A 517 11.25 -21.33 30.56
C VAL A 517 12.19 -21.07 31.76
N THR A 518 11.91 -20.10 32.62
CA THR A 518 12.86 -19.68 33.68
C THR A 518 12.35 -19.85 35.11
N ALA A 519 11.36 -20.73 35.33
CA ALA A 519 10.88 -21.10 36.66
C ALA A 519 11.40 -22.47 37.12
N ALA A 520 12.64 -22.81 36.79
CA ALA A 520 13.38 -23.90 37.42
C ALA A 520 14.88 -23.63 37.27
N GLU A 521 15.47 -22.93 38.25
CA GLU A 521 16.84 -23.14 38.73
C GLU A 521 17.23 -22.00 39.68
N SER A 522 16.88 -22.18 40.96
CA SER A 522 17.56 -21.51 42.06
C SER A 522 18.46 -22.53 42.76
N SER A 523 19.68 -22.75 42.26
CA SER A 523 20.78 -23.21 43.10
C SER A 523 22.14 -23.19 42.38
N VAL A 524 22.96 -22.22 42.81
CA VAL A 524 24.41 -22.29 43.01
C VAL A 524 25.33 -22.45 41.78
N GLU A 525 26.11 -21.38 41.60
CA GLU A 525 27.33 -21.27 40.81
C GLU A 525 28.30 -22.45 41.06
N GLU A 526 28.74 -23.14 40.01
CA GLU A 526 30.13 -23.62 39.94
C GLU A 526 30.62 -23.79 38.50
N MET A 527 31.59 -22.93 38.21
CA MET A 527 32.55 -22.84 37.12
C MET A 527 33.08 -24.18 36.56
N ASN A 528 33.27 -24.19 35.23
CA ASN A 528 34.32 -24.87 34.43
C ASN A 528 33.98 -26.05 33.49
N ASP A 529 34.12 -25.71 32.20
CA ASP A 529 35.03 -26.33 31.21
C ASP A 529 34.59 -27.64 30.53
N TRP A 530 34.04 -27.46 29.33
CA TRP A 530 33.90 -28.52 28.32
C TRP A 530 35.20 -28.62 27.53
N SER A 531 35.88 -29.78 27.59
CA SER A 531 36.80 -30.14 26.51
C SER A 531 36.91 -31.65 26.30
N ASN A 532 36.44 -32.07 25.11
CA ASN A 532 36.87 -33.19 24.28
C ASN A 532 36.94 -34.62 24.84
N GLY A 533 36.26 -35.53 24.14
CA GLY A 533 36.61 -36.94 24.12
C GLY A 533 35.55 -37.85 23.51
N GLU A 534 35.59 -37.98 22.18
CA GLU A 534 35.37 -39.23 21.42
C GLU A 534 34.16 -40.10 21.78
N TRP A 535 33.16 -40.03 20.91
CA TRP A 535 32.18 -41.08 20.72
C TRP A 535 32.87 -42.29 20.09
N ASP A 536 32.96 -43.41 20.82
CA ASP A 536 32.94 -44.72 20.19
C ASP A 536 32.54 -45.86 21.15
N ASN A 537 31.43 -46.48 20.75
CA ASN A 537 31.13 -47.92 20.77
C ASN A 537 30.72 -48.68 22.04
N GLU A 538 29.70 -49.52 21.76
CA GLU A 538 29.30 -50.79 22.39
C GLU A 538 28.29 -50.74 23.55
N GLY A 539 27.06 -51.20 23.27
CA GLY A 539 26.12 -51.57 24.33
C GLY A 539 24.63 -51.64 23.96
N TRP A 540 24.26 -52.10 22.76
CA TRP A 540 22.90 -52.62 22.55
C TRP A 540 22.82 -54.01 23.17
N GLU A 541 22.20 -54.13 24.34
CA GLU A 541 21.48 -55.32 24.81
C GLU A 541 21.03 -55.06 26.26
N ASN A 542 19.72 -54.91 26.46
CA ASN A 542 18.93 -55.48 27.58
C ASN A 542 17.56 -54.78 27.63
N LEU A 543 16.60 -55.34 26.89
CA LEU A 543 15.22 -55.36 27.36
C LEU A 543 15.09 -56.45 28.42
N PRO A 544 14.23 -56.25 29.42
CA PRO A 544 13.22 -57.27 29.66
C PRO A 544 11.80 -56.68 29.60
N GLU A 545 10.92 -57.43 28.96
CA GLU A 545 9.47 -57.32 29.02
C GLU A 545 8.97 -57.57 30.45
N GLU A 546 8.06 -56.74 30.97
CA GLU A 546 7.10 -57.10 32.03
C GLU A 546 5.85 -56.19 31.99
N GLU A 547 4.74 -56.77 32.43
CA GLU A 547 3.31 -56.48 32.15
C GLU A 547 2.68 -55.17 32.71
N PRO A 548 1.45 -54.81 32.26
CA PRO A 548 0.82 -53.52 32.53
C PRO A 548 0.10 -53.47 33.89
N GLY A 549 0.38 -52.42 34.67
CA GLY A 549 -0.28 -52.18 35.97
C GLY A 549 -0.35 -50.69 36.32
N LYS A 550 -1.55 -50.12 36.18
CA LYS A 550 -2.10 -48.88 36.74
C LYS A 550 -1.15 -48.02 37.62
N MET A 551 -0.90 -46.79 37.19
CA MET A 551 -0.96 -45.64 38.10
C MET A 551 -1.40 -44.39 37.34
N GLU A 552 -2.45 -43.76 37.87
CA GLU A 552 -2.99 -42.48 37.46
C GLU A 552 -1.91 -41.41 37.52
N GLY A 553 -1.77 -40.67 36.42
CA GLY A 553 -1.10 -39.39 36.35
C GLY A 553 -1.79 -38.60 35.26
N LYS A 554 -2.89 -37.91 35.61
CA LYS A 554 -3.42 -36.85 34.76
C LYS A 554 -2.30 -35.82 34.65
N GLN A 555 -1.67 -35.78 33.49
CA GLN A 555 -0.90 -34.63 33.07
C GLN A 555 -1.92 -33.50 32.92
N ASP A 556 -2.05 -32.65 33.95
CA ASP A 556 -2.81 -31.41 33.84
C ASP A 556 -2.11 -30.57 32.79
N VAL A 557 -2.67 -30.57 31.58
CA VAL A 557 -2.31 -29.63 30.52
C VAL A 557 -2.71 -28.26 31.06
N SER A 558 -1.76 -27.52 31.63
CA SER A 558 -2.00 -26.18 32.16
C SER A 558 -2.59 -25.31 31.05
N THR A 559 -3.86 -25.00 31.16
CA THR A 559 -4.59 -24.21 30.17
C THR A 559 -4.10 -22.77 30.29
N PHE A 560 -3.46 -22.24 29.24
CA PHE A 560 -2.96 -20.87 29.22
C PHE A 560 -4.13 -19.88 29.19
N VAL A 561 -4.19 -18.93 30.13
CA VAL A 561 -5.25 -17.91 30.23
C VAL A 561 -4.73 -16.57 29.70
N ARG A 562 -5.59 -15.81 29.02
CA ARG A 562 -5.21 -14.52 28.45
C ARG A 562 -4.87 -13.50 29.54
N PRO A 563 -3.82 -12.67 29.36
CA PRO A 563 -3.42 -11.68 30.38
C PRO A 563 -4.55 -10.71 30.77
N LEU A 564 -5.36 -10.25 29.81
CA LEU A 564 -6.46 -9.30 30.03
C LEU A 564 -7.82 -9.95 30.35
N HIS A 565 -7.85 -11.20 30.79
CA HIS A 565 -9.06 -11.94 31.21
C HIS A 565 -10.03 -11.13 32.09
N ALA A 566 -9.54 -10.42 33.11
CA ALA A 566 -10.35 -9.57 33.98
C ALA A 566 -11.11 -8.44 33.24
N CYS A 567 -10.50 -7.84 32.22
CA CYS A 567 -11.12 -6.82 31.38
C CYS A 567 -12.20 -7.41 30.47
N TRP A 568 -11.95 -8.60 29.94
CA TRP A 568 -12.95 -9.34 29.16
C TRP A 568 -14.15 -9.74 30.02
N MET A 569 -13.91 -10.20 31.26
CA MET A 569 -14.98 -10.51 32.20
C MET A 569 -15.84 -9.29 32.53
N GLU A 570 -15.25 -8.11 32.73
CA GLU A 570 -16.00 -6.86 32.93
C GLU A 570 -16.84 -6.49 31.70
N THR A 571 -16.29 -6.65 30.48
CA THR A 571 -17.02 -6.39 29.24
C THR A 571 -18.24 -7.32 29.11
N ILE A 572 -18.05 -8.61 29.39
CA ILE A 572 -19.12 -9.61 29.39
C ILE A 572 -20.17 -9.29 30.47
N ARG A 573 -19.72 -8.93 31.68
CA ARG A 573 -20.59 -8.51 32.79
C ARG A 573 -21.49 -7.34 32.38
N ARG A 574 -20.95 -6.34 31.66
CA ARG A 574 -21.71 -5.20 31.13
C ARG A 574 -22.68 -5.59 30.02
N LEU A 575 -22.26 -6.45 29.08
CA LEU A 575 -23.13 -6.96 28.02
C LEU A 575 -24.35 -7.70 28.58
N VAL A 576 -24.15 -8.52 29.61
CA VAL A 576 -25.26 -9.18 30.32
C VAL A 576 -26.12 -8.17 31.06
N GLY A 577 -25.52 -7.17 31.73
CA GLY A 577 -26.24 -6.10 32.41
C GLY A 577 -27.19 -5.29 31.50
N ILE A 578 -26.83 -5.09 30.23
CA ILE A 578 -27.67 -4.40 29.22
C ILE A 578 -28.64 -5.38 28.52
N SER A 579 -28.75 -6.63 28.99
CA SER A 579 -29.65 -7.67 28.44
C SER A 579 -29.39 -8.02 26.97
N LYS A 580 -28.12 -8.04 26.54
CA LYS A 580 -27.69 -8.47 25.19
C LYS A 580 -26.77 -9.71 25.27
N PRO A 581 -27.25 -10.85 25.80
CA PRO A 581 -26.42 -12.04 26.01
C PRO A 581 -25.95 -12.72 24.71
N THR A 582 -26.63 -12.47 23.57
CA THR A 582 -26.23 -13.03 22.28
C THR A 582 -24.88 -12.49 21.79
N VAL A 583 -24.58 -11.21 22.05
CA VAL A 583 -23.29 -10.59 21.68
C VAL A 583 -22.15 -11.15 22.52
N ALA A 584 -22.42 -11.49 23.79
CA ALA A 584 -21.46 -12.17 24.64
C ALA A 584 -21.17 -13.61 24.17
N ILE A 585 -22.16 -14.31 23.60
CA ILE A 585 -21.96 -15.61 22.95
C ILE A 585 -21.08 -15.48 21.71
N GLU A 586 -21.32 -14.48 20.86
CA GLU A 586 -20.50 -14.22 19.66
C GLU A 586 -19.03 -13.95 20.03
N LEU A 587 -18.80 -13.14 21.07
CA LEU A 587 -17.48 -12.87 21.61
C LEU A 587 -16.79 -14.16 22.09
N LEU A 588 -17.48 -14.95 22.91
CA LEU A 588 -16.94 -16.21 23.44
C LEU A 588 -16.66 -17.22 22.32
N ASP A 589 -17.55 -17.35 21.34
CA ASP A 589 -17.38 -18.25 20.20
C ASP A 589 -16.15 -17.87 19.35
N SER A 590 -16.00 -16.59 19.03
CA SER A 590 -14.82 -16.10 18.30
C SER A 590 -13.51 -16.36 19.05
N SER A 591 -13.51 -16.18 20.38
CA SER A 591 -12.35 -16.42 21.23
C SER A 591 -11.97 -17.90 21.34
N SER A 592 -12.96 -18.79 21.29
CA SER A 592 -12.77 -20.24 21.44
C SER A 592 -11.96 -20.87 20.29
N SER A 593 -12.06 -20.30 19.08
CA SER A 593 -11.25 -20.75 17.92
C SER A 593 -9.77 -20.42 18.06
N LYS A 594 -9.45 -19.36 18.83
CA LYS A 594 -8.09 -18.89 19.07
C LYS A 594 -7.50 -19.47 20.35
N ALA A 595 -8.22 -20.32 21.08
CA ALA A 595 -7.79 -20.83 22.38
C ALA A 595 -6.50 -21.64 22.31
N ASP A 596 -6.25 -22.36 21.21
CA ASP A 596 -5.04 -23.16 21.01
C ASP A 596 -3.79 -22.30 20.70
N THR A 597 -3.98 -21.02 20.30
CA THR A 597 -2.89 -20.11 19.87
C THR A 597 -2.70 -18.90 20.80
N VAL A 598 -3.79 -18.37 21.37
CA VAL A 598 -3.82 -17.11 22.16
C VAL A 598 -4.19 -17.36 23.62
N GLY A 599 -4.67 -18.56 23.96
CA GLY A 599 -5.15 -18.90 25.30
C GLY A 599 -6.62 -18.63 25.53
N VAL A 600 -7.10 -19.16 26.66
CA VAL A 600 -8.50 -19.12 27.10
C VAL A 600 -8.86 -17.74 27.64
N LEU A 601 -10.03 -17.24 27.25
CA LEU A 601 -10.45 -15.86 27.50
C LEU A 601 -10.67 -15.54 28.97
N LEU A 602 -11.23 -16.46 29.74
CA LEU A 602 -11.63 -16.29 31.15
C LEU A 602 -11.00 -17.37 32.01
N GLU A 603 -10.70 -17.05 33.26
CA GLU A 603 -10.28 -18.04 34.28
C GLU A 603 -11.47 -18.85 34.81
N GLU A 604 -11.21 -19.99 35.47
CA GLU A 604 -12.27 -20.83 36.05
C GLU A 604 -13.10 -20.09 37.11
N ASP A 605 -12.47 -19.29 37.96
CA ASP A 605 -13.16 -18.47 38.98
C ASP A 605 -14.05 -17.40 38.33
N GLU A 606 -13.62 -16.83 37.20
CA GLU A 606 -14.40 -15.87 36.43
C GLU A 606 -15.57 -16.54 35.69
N ALA A 607 -15.36 -17.75 35.17
CA ALA A 607 -16.42 -18.58 34.61
C ALA A 607 -17.49 -18.90 35.67
N GLN A 608 -17.07 -19.13 36.92
CA GLN A 608 -17.98 -19.32 38.05
C GLN A 608 -18.76 -18.04 38.40
N GLN A 609 -18.14 -16.86 38.32
CA GLN A 609 -18.83 -15.58 38.47
C GLN A 609 -19.85 -15.34 37.34
N LEU A 610 -19.47 -15.65 36.09
CA LEU A 610 -20.37 -15.57 34.94
C LEU A 610 -21.60 -16.46 35.12
N TYR A 611 -21.39 -17.70 35.59
CA TYR A 611 -22.47 -18.61 35.93
C TYR A 611 -23.44 -18.00 36.95
N GLN A 612 -22.92 -17.49 38.09
CA GLN A 612 -23.75 -16.90 39.14
C GLN A 612 -24.55 -15.68 38.65
N LEU A 613 -23.97 -14.91 37.74
CA LEU A 613 -24.59 -13.71 37.19
C LEU A 613 -25.74 -14.02 36.22
N VAL A 614 -25.61 -15.06 35.39
CA VAL A 614 -26.58 -15.36 34.32
C VAL A 614 -27.64 -16.38 34.76
N VAL A 615 -27.30 -17.37 35.62
CA VAL A 615 -28.18 -18.51 35.94
C VAL A 615 -29.53 -18.10 36.56
N GLY A 616 -29.54 -16.99 37.31
CA GLY A 616 -30.74 -16.41 37.91
C GLY A 616 -31.66 -15.74 36.90
N ILE A 617 -31.12 -15.31 35.76
CA ILE A 617 -31.85 -14.67 34.65
C ILE A 617 -32.34 -15.75 33.68
N ASP A 618 -31.42 -16.53 33.11
CA ASP A 618 -31.70 -17.61 32.17
C ASP A 618 -30.63 -18.71 32.30
N CYS A 619 -31.06 -19.89 32.75
CA CYS A 619 -30.16 -21.03 32.94
C CYS A 619 -29.70 -21.67 31.63
N PHE A 620 -30.49 -21.61 30.56
CA PHE A 620 -30.07 -22.13 29.25
C PHE A 620 -29.04 -21.21 28.61
N MET A 621 -29.22 -19.90 28.76
CA MET A 621 -28.22 -18.91 28.33
C MET A 621 -26.90 -19.06 29.10
N ALA A 622 -26.98 -19.26 30.43
CA ALA A 622 -25.81 -19.54 31.26
C ALA A 622 -25.07 -20.80 30.77
N LEU A 623 -25.82 -21.88 30.46
CA LEU A 623 -25.22 -23.10 29.91
C LEU A 623 -24.54 -22.83 28.57
N LYS A 624 -25.17 -22.10 27.64
CA LYS A 624 -24.56 -21.76 26.34
C LYS A 624 -23.21 -21.06 26.49
N MET A 625 -23.12 -20.05 27.37
CA MET A 625 -21.87 -19.34 27.62
C MET A 625 -20.80 -20.24 28.24
N LEU A 626 -21.17 -21.11 29.18
CA LEU A 626 -20.24 -22.03 29.84
C LEU A 626 -19.74 -23.16 28.91
N LEU A 627 -20.54 -23.59 27.94
CA LEU A 627 -20.15 -24.60 26.95
C LEU A 627 -19.07 -24.09 25.98
N LEU A 628 -18.90 -22.77 25.86
CA LEU A 628 -17.83 -22.14 25.07
C LEU A 628 -16.49 -22.06 25.82
N LEU A 629 -16.50 -22.33 27.13
CA LEU A 629 -15.31 -22.36 27.99
C LEU A 629 -14.88 -23.81 28.26
N PRO A 630 -13.61 -24.08 28.58
CA PRO A 630 -13.11 -25.45 28.80
C PRO A 630 -13.41 -26.03 30.19
N TYR A 631 -14.07 -25.27 31.08
CA TYR A 631 -14.20 -25.63 32.50
C TYR A 631 -15.38 -26.56 32.79
N ARG A 632 -15.07 -27.81 33.17
CA ARG A 632 -16.07 -28.85 33.43
C ARG A 632 -16.89 -28.60 34.71
N GLY A 633 -16.29 -28.03 35.76
CA GLY A 633 -16.98 -27.79 37.03
C GLY A 633 -18.23 -26.92 36.88
N PRO A 634 -18.11 -25.67 36.38
CA PRO A 634 -19.24 -24.79 36.14
C PRO A 634 -20.29 -25.37 35.17
N GLN A 635 -19.85 -26.06 34.11
CA GLN A 635 -20.74 -26.72 33.15
C GLN A 635 -21.65 -27.76 33.83
N ILE A 636 -21.06 -28.67 34.61
CA ILE A 636 -21.79 -29.73 35.33
C ILE A 636 -22.75 -29.13 36.37
N GLN A 637 -22.32 -28.08 37.09
CA GLN A 637 -23.18 -27.39 38.04
C GLN A 637 -24.42 -26.78 37.36
N CYS A 638 -24.23 -26.12 36.22
CA CYS A 638 -25.33 -25.54 35.45
C CYS A 638 -26.28 -26.60 34.90
N LEU A 639 -25.75 -27.74 34.41
CA LEU A 639 -26.54 -28.89 33.96
C LEU A 639 -27.42 -29.45 35.09
N GLY A 640 -26.91 -29.53 36.32
CA GLY A 640 -27.68 -29.99 37.48
C GLY A 640 -28.86 -29.07 37.81
N VAL A 641 -28.69 -27.75 37.65
CA VAL A 641 -29.79 -26.78 37.82
C VAL A 641 -30.84 -26.94 36.73
N ILE A 642 -30.43 -27.17 35.49
CA ILE A 642 -31.36 -27.40 34.37
C ILE A 642 -32.14 -28.70 34.58
N ASP A 643 -31.50 -29.80 35.01
CA ASP A 643 -32.21 -31.06 35.31
C ASP A 643 -33.26 -30.85 36.41
N ALA A 644 -32.90 -30.12 37.48
CA ALA A 644 -33.82 -29.78 38.56
C ALA A 644 -34.97 -28.87 38.10
N LYS A 645 -34.73 -27.92 37.19
CA LYS A 645 -35.80 -27.11 36.60
C LYS A 645 -36.71 -27.95 35.70
N LEU A 646 -36.17 -28.83 34.87
CA LEU A 646 -36.95 -29.74 34.02
C LEU A 646 -37.86 -30.68 34.84
N LYS A 647 -37.43 -31.08 36.05
CA LYS A 647 -38.26 -31.84 37.01
C LYS A 647 -39.56 -31.13 37.39
N ASN A 648 -39.54 -29.80 37.52
CA ASN A 648 -40.67 -29.01 38.02
C ASN A 648 -41.65 -28.59 36.91
N VAL A 649 -41.25 -28.66 35.64
CA VAL A 649 -42.05 -28.18 34.50
C VAL A 649 -43.03 -29.22 33.96
N GLN A 650 -42.90 -30.49 34.38
CA GLN A 650 -43.78 -31.60 33.96
C GLN A 650 -45.26 -31.44 34.37
N GLY A 651 -45.63 -30.34 35.05
CA GLY A 651 -47.01 -30.02 35.48
C GLY A 651 -47.62 -28.70 34.98
N THR A 652 -46.89 -27.75 34.37
CA THR A 652 -47.49 -26.46 33.95
C THR A 652 -46.66 -25.71 32.89
N ALA A 653 -47.37 -25.19 31.87
CA ALA A 653 -46.95 -24.26 30.80
C ALA A 653 -46.18 -24.85 29.59
N THR A 654 -46.91 -24.99 28.48
CA THR A 654 -46.49 -25.51 27.16
C THR A 654 -45.74 -24.51 26.28
N ASN A 655 -45.65 -23.23 26.66
CA ASN A 655 -45.15 -22.18 25.76
C ASN A 655 -43.63 -21.97 25.84
N THR A 656 -43.00 -22.16 27.00
CA THR A 656 -41.53 -21.99 27.18
C THR A 656 -40.72 -23.17 26.65
N LEU A 657 -41.23 -24.41 26.75
CA LEU A 657 -40.56 -25.56 26.11
C LEU A 657 -40.67 -25.55 24.59
N SER A 658 -41.71 -24.93 24.02
CA SER A 658 -41.89 -24.82 22.57
C SER A 658 -40.81 -23.96 21.91
N ASP A 659 -40.46 -22.82 22.52
CA ASP A 659 -39.38 -21.96 22.01
C ASP A 659 -38.00 -22.55 22.29
N ALA A 660 -37.79 -23.19 23.44
CA ALA A 660 -36.53 -23.84 23.80
C ALA A 660 -36.26 -25.14 23.00
N ALA A 661 -37.31 -25.88 22.60
CA ALA A 661 -37.18 -27.09 21.78
C ALA A 661 -36.75 -26.82 20.32
N ASN A 662 -36.74 -25.54 19.90
CA ASN A 662 -36.23 -25.07 18.61
C ASN A 662 -34.81 -24.46 18.72
N ASP A 663 -34.16 -24.57 19.88
CA ASP A 663 -32.85 -23.97 20.15
C ASP A 663 -31.69 -24.80 19.59
N HIS A 664 -31.49 -24.71 18.28
CA HIS A 664 -30.40 -25.35 17.53
C HIS A 664 -28.99 -24.94 18.02
N GLU A 665 -28.83 -23.72 18.56
CA GLU A 665 -27.54 -23.23 19.07
C GLU A 665 -27.06 -24.06 20.27
N LEU A 666 -27.97 -24.45 21.16
CA LEU A 666 -27.64 -25.28 22.31
C LEU A 666 -27.11 -26.65 21.86
N LEU A 667 -27.69 -27.25 20.83
CA LEU A 667 -27.23 -28.54 20.29
C LEU A 667 -25.84 -28.44 19.66
N ILE A 668 -25.58 -27.37 18.91
CA ILE A 668 -24.25 -27.08 18.35
C ILE A 668 -23.22 -27.02 19.50
N LEU A 669 -23.52 -26.26 20.55
CA LEU A 669 -22.61 -26.05 21.68
C LEU A 669 -22.37 -27.32 22.49
N VAL A 670 -23.40 -28.12 22.78
CA VAL A 670 -23.27 -29.39 23.51
C VAL A 670 -22.39 -30.38 22.75
N LEU A 671 -22.56 -30.49 21.43
CA LEU A 671 -21.75 -31.39 20.60
C LEU A 671 -20.31 -30.87 20.39
N SER A 672 -20.14 -29.55 20.25
CA SER A 672 -18.81 -28.94 20.09
C SER A 672 -17.95 -29.07 21.36
N SER A 673 -18.54 -28.89 22.54
CA SER A 673 -17.87 -28.99 23.85
C SER A 673 -17.61 -30.44 24.29
N GLY A 674 -18.34 -31.42 23.75
CA GLY A 674 -18.18 -32.84 24.09
C GLY A 674 -18.72 -33.21 25.48
N VAL A 675 -19.60 -32.40 26.05
CA VAL A 675 -20.23 -32.63 27.37
C VAL A 675 -21.33 -33.70 27.30
N LEU A 676 -21.81 -34.04 26.09
CA LEU A 676 -22.86 -35.05 25.90
C LEU A 676 -22.49 -36.42 26.49
N LYS A 677 -21.21 -36.83 26.42
CA LYS A 677 -20.76 -38.09 27.02
C LYS A 677 -20.98 -38.12 28.54
N ASP A 678 -20.69 -37.01 29.21
CA ASP A 678 -20.87 -36.89 30.66
C ASP A 678 -22.36 -36.92 31.03
N ILE A 679 -23.21 -36.27 30.21
CA ILE A 679 -24.67 -36.27 30.35
C ILE A 679 -25.26 -37.69 30.18
N VAL A 680 -24.70 -38.49 29.26
CA VAL A 680 -25.19 -39.85 28.97
C VAL A 680 -24.76 -40.85 30.04
N VAL A 681 -23.53 -40.72 30.54
CA VAL A 681 -22.95 -41.65 31.52
C VAL A 681 -23.51 -41.42 32.92
N ASP A 682 -23.73 -40.16 33.31
CA ASP A 682 -24.24 -39.83 34.64
C ASP A 682 -25.78 -39.82 34.67
N PRO A 683 -26.42 -40.73 35.44
CA PRO A 683 -27.87 -40.82 35.51
C PRO A 683 -28.54 -39.59 36.15
N SER A 684 -27.79 -38.74 36.86
CA SER A 684 -28.30 -37.50 37.46
C SER A 684 -28.78 -36.49 36.40
N PHE A 685 -28.30 -36.58 35.16
CA PHE A 685 -28.69 -35.74 34.03
C PHE A 685 -29.73 -36.41 33.10
N GLY A 686 -30.41 -37.46 33.56
CA GLY A 686 -31.34 -38.22 32.73
C GLY A 686 -32.46 -37.39 32.08
N ARG A 687 -32.92 -36.30 32.71
CA ARG A 687 -33.94 -35.42 32.10
C ARG A 687 -33.34 -34.49 31.06
N VAL A 688 -32.13 -33.97 31.32
CA VAL A 688 -31.37 -33.21 30.31
C VAL A 688 -31.10 -34.09 29.09
N PHE A 689 -30.68 -35.34 29.29
CA PHE A 689 -30.50 -36.29 28.21
C PHE A 689 -31.80 -36.52 27.41
N SER A 690 -32.92 -36.76 28.10
CA SER A 690 -34.23 -36.90 27.46
C SER A 690 -34.65 -35.64 26.70
N TYR A 691 -34.30 -34.45 27.20
CA TYR A 691 -34.56 -33.17 26.55
C TYR A 691 -33.73 -33.01 25.27
N LEU A 692 -32.44 -33.35 25.29
CA LEU A 692 -31.59 -33.38 24.10
C LEU A 692 -32.14 -34.34 23.04
N CYS A 693 -32.55 -35.56 23.43
CA CYS A 693 -33.19 -36.51 22.53
C CYS A 693 -34.49 -35.95 21.92
N HIS A 694 -35.30 -35.24 22.72
CA HIS A 694 -36.51 -34.60 22.23
C HIS A 694 -36.21 -33.51 21.19
N MET A 695 -35.20 -32.66 21.43
CA MET A 695 -34.79 -31.64 20.44
C MET A 695 -34.27 -32.27 19.14
N MET A 696 -33.45 -33.31 19.24
CA MET A 696 -32.97 -34.06 18.07
C MET A 696 -34.13 -34.68 17.27
N GLY A 697 -35.12 -35.24 17.96
CA GLY A 697 -36.34 -35.77 17.35
C GLY A 697 -37.20 -34.68 16.69
N ASN A 698 -37.34 -33.51 17.33
CA ASN A 698 -38.06 -32.37 16.78
C ASN A 698 -37.38 -31.83 15.50
N LEU A 699 -36.06 -31.66 15.50
CA LEU A 699 -35.31 -31.26 14.30
C LEU A 699 -35.38 -32.30 13.18
N ALA A 700 -35.36 -33.58 13.51
CA ALA A 700 -35.58 -34.65 12.55
C ALA A 700 -36.98 -34.55 11.92
N HIS A 701 -38.01 -34.31 12.72
CA HIS A 701 -39.38 -34.10 12.24
C HIS A 701 -39.50 -32.87 11.33
N LEU A 702 -38.93 -31.74 11.74
CA LEU A 702 -38.90 -30.51 10.94
C LEU A 702 -38.16 -30.70 9.62
N CYS A 703 -37.05 -31.45 9.62
CA CYS A 703 -36.30 -31.77 8.40
C CYS A 703 -37.10 -32.64 7.43
N GLN A 704 -37.78 -33.67 7.95
CA GLN A 704 -38.65 -34.54 7.14
C GLN A 704 -39.85 -33.76 6.59
N GLN A 705 -40.46 -32.88 7.40
CA GLN A 705 -41.57 -32.03 6.97
C GLN A 705 -41.14 -30.98 5.94
N GLY A 706 -39.94 -30.41 6.08
CA GLY A 706 -39.35 -29.46 5.13
C GLY A 706 -39.16 -30.08 3.74
N LEU A 707 -38.60 -31.30 3.68
CA LEU A 707 -38.44 -32.07 2.44
C LEU A 707 -39.78 -32.39 1.74
N LEU A 708 -40.89 -32.48 2.50
CA LEU A 708 -42.20 -32.85 1.98
C LEU A 708 -43.07 -31.65 1.57
N THR A 709 -42.87 -30.47 2.16
CA THR A 709 -43.85 -29.36 2.05
C THR A 709 -43.39 -28.18 1.20
N ASN A 710 -42.14 -28.13 0.73
CA ASN A 710 -41.58 -27.05 -0.12
C ASN A 710 -41.91 -25.63 0.39
N LYS A 711 -42.09 -25.49 1.72
CA LYS A 711 -42.28 -24.21 2.42
C LYS A 711 -40.91 -23.69 2.82
N ASN A 712 -40.76 -22.35 2.89
CA ASN A 712 -39.58 -21.63 3.41
C ASN A 712 -39.23 -22.01 4.86
N VAL A 713 -38.81 -23.25 5.09
CA VAL A 713 -38.04 -23.66 6.27
C VAL A 713 -36.60 -23.29 5.95
N ASP A 714 -35.88 -22.72 6.91
CA ASP A 714 -34.49 -22.26 6.77
C ASP A 714 -33.60 -23.42 6.28
N GLU A 715 -33.42 -23.55 4.96
CA GLU A 715 -32.77 -24.67 4.28
C GLU A 715 -31.36 -24.91 4.83
N LYS A 716 -30.70 -23.85 5.27
CA LYS A 716 -29.37 -23.88 5.89
C LYS A 716 -29.37 -24.57 7.24
N ARG A 717 -30.37 -24.31 8.11
CA ARG A 717 -30.51 -25.01 9.40
C ARG A 717 -30.73 -26.50 9.22
N LEU A 718 -31.53 -26.89 8.22
CA LEU A 718 -31.77 -28.29 7.89
C LEU A 718 -30.50 -28.97 7.36
N LEU A 719 -29.73 -28.27 6.53
CA LEU A 719 -28.47 -28.76 6.00
C LEU A 719 -27.43 -28.99 7.11
N VAL A 720 -27.30 -28.05 8.06
CA VAL A 720 -26.44 -28.19 9.25
C VAL A 720 -26.88 -29.37 10.10
N PHE A 721 -28.19 -29.56 10.32
CA PHE A 721 -28.69 -30.70 11.07
C PHE A 721 -28.32 -32.05 10.44
N VAL A 722 -28.60 -32.24 9.15
CA VAL A 722 -28.39 -33.53 8.44
C VAL A 722 -26.91 -33.84 8.23
N ARG A 723 -26.09 -32.83 7.93
CA ARG A 723 -24.66 -33.02 7.60
C ARG A 723 -23.75 -33.00 8.82
N LEU A 724 -24.16 -32.34 9.91
CA LEU A 724 -23.30 -32.06 11.06
C LEU A 724 -23.88 -32.61 12.36
N LEU A 725 -25.03 -32.10 12.80
CA LEU A 725 -25.55 -32.37 14.16
C LEU A 725 -25.98 -33.82 14.36
N LEU A 726 -26.76 -34.38 13.43
CA LEU A 726 -27.26 -35.76 13.55
C LEU A 726 -26.11 -36.78 13.49
N PRO A 727 -25.17 -36.73 12.54
CA PRO A 727 -23.98 -37.60 12.57
C PRO A 727 -23.17 -37.49 13.86
N CYS A 728 -22.88 -36.27 14.35
CA CYS A 728 -22.13 -36.07 15.59
C CYS A 728 -22.83 -36.64 16.81
N PHE A 729 -24.14 -36.38 16.96
CA PHE A 729 -24.93 -36.88 18.08
C PHE A 729 -24.94 -38.41 18.14
N ILE A 730 -25.14 -39.07 16.98
CA ILE A 730 -25.09 -40.53 16.88
C ILE A 730 -23.70 -41.07 17.23
N SER A 731 -22.63 -40.45 16.72
CA SER A 731 -21.26 -40.85 17.04
C SER A 731 -20.93 -40.73 18.52
N GLU A 732 -21.34 -39.63 19.17
CA GLU A 732 -21.09 -39.44 20.61
C GLU A 732 -21.90 -40.41 21.48
N LEU A 733 -23.14 -40.76 21.08
CA LEU A 733 -23.91 -41.81 21.75
C LEU A 733 -23.24 -43.18 21.69
N VAL A 734 -22.69 -43.55 20.51
CA VAL A 734 -21.95 -44.80 20.34
C VAL A 734 -20.70 -44.81 21.22
N GLN A 735 -19.95 -43.71 21.24
CA GLN A 735 -18.76 -43.56 22.09
C GLN A 735 -19.10 -43.58 23.58
N ALA A 736 -20.30 -43.15 23.98
CA ALA A 736 -20.80 -43.23 25.35
C ALA A 736 -21.39 -44.60 25.72
N GLY A 737 -21.27 -45.61 24.83
CA GLY A 737 -21.76 -46.97 25.08
C GLY A 737 -23.26 -47.18 24.83
N GLN A 738 -23.96 -46.20 24.27
CA GLN A 738 -25.39 -46.26 23.94
C GLN A 738 -25.65 -46.64 22.48
N SER A 739 -24.89 -47.60 21.94
CA SER A 739 -24.96 -48.03 20.53
C SER A 739 -26.34 -48.53 20.12
N LEU A 740 -27.08 -49.19 21.02
CA LEU A 740 -28.43 -49.68 20.76
C LEU A 740 -29.42 -48.52 20.53
N LEU A 741 -29.37 -47.48 21.38
CA LEU A 741 -30.21 -46.29 21.25
C LEU A 741 -29.87 -45.51 19.98
N ALA A 742 -28.58 -45.31 19.71
CA ALA A 742 -28.10 -44.69 18.49
C ALA A 742 -28.62 -45.42 17.23
N GLY A 743 -28.56 -46.76 17.24
CA GLY A 743 -29.08 -47.57 16.16
C GLY A 743 -30.58 -47.44 15.98
N PHE A 744 -31.38 -47.43 17.07
CA PHE A 744 -32.82 -47.20 16.97
C PHE A 744 -33.16 -45.81 16.40
N ILE A 745 -32.43 -44.76 16.78
CA ILE A 745 -32.62 -43.42 16.21
C ILE A 745 -32.33 -43.43 14.70
N VAL A 746 -31.25 -44.07 14.26
CA VAL A 746 -30.91 -44.21 12.83
C VAL A 746 -31.98 -45.01 12.08
N SER A 747 -32.43 -46.14 12.63
CA SER A 747 -33.50 -46.96 12.05
C SER A 747 -34.81 -46.16 11.88
N GLN A 748 -35.18 -45.35 12.87
CA GLN A 748 -36.34 -44.46 12.77
C GLN A 748 -36.13 -43.34 11.73
N TRP A 749 -34.94 -42.73 11.69
CA TRP A 749 -34.58 -41.71 10.72
C TRP A 749 -34.63 -42.23 9.28
N MET A 750 -34.20 -43.47 9.06
CA MET A 750 -34.20 -44.16 7.77
C MET A 750 -35.56 -44.77 7.40
N HIS A 751 -36.59 -44.61 8.23
CA HIS A 751 -37.91 -45.23 8.07
C HIS A 751 -37.88 -46.75 7.86
N THR A 752 -36.97 -47.46 8.52
CA THR A 752 -36.93 -48.93 8.44
C THR A 752 -38.21 -49.52 9.03
N HIS A 753 -38.82 -50.49 8.34
CA HIS A 753 -40.05 -51.15 8.80
C HIS A 753 -39.82 -51.79 10.19
N SER A 754 -40.80 -51.67 11.10
CA SER A 754 -40.67 -52.11 12.50
C SER A 754 -40.33 -53.61 12.66
N SER A 755 -40.68 -54.44 11.68
CA SER A 755 -40.29 -55.86 11.64
C SER A 755 -38.79 -56.11 11.41
N LEU A 756 -38.05 -55.09 11.00
CA LEU A 756 -36.59 -55.11 10.80
C LEU A 756 -35.81 -54.54 12.00
N GLY A 757 -36.50 -54.18 13.09
CA GLY A 757 -35.89 -53.68 14.33
C GLY A 757 -35.23 -54.76 15.21
N LEU A 758 -34.64 -55.79 14.59
CA LEU A 758 -33.85 -56.80 15.28
C LEU A 758 -32.48 -56.22 15.63
N ILE A 759 -31.92 -56.59 16.79
CA ILE A 759 -30.67 -56.04 17.34
C ILE A 759 -29.52 -56.12 16.31
N ASP A 760 -29.39 -57.26 15.62
CA ASP A 760 -28.35 -57.48 14.61
C ASP A 760 -28.51 -56.55 13.38
N ILE A 761 -29.74 -56.24 13.01
CA ILE A 761 -30.06 -55.35 11.87
C ILE A 761 -29.82 -53.90 12.28
N VAL A 762 -30.13 -53.53 13.53
CA VAL A 762 -29.94 -52.19 14.07
C VAL A 762 -28.44 -51.84 14.14
N GLU A 763 -27.59 -52.77 14.59
CA GLU A 763 -26.14 -52.56 14.60
C GLU A 763 -25.56 -52.44 13.19
N ALA A 764 -25.94 -53.34 12.27
CA ALA A 764 -25.49 -53.29 10.89
C ALA A 764 -25.93 -52.01 10.17
N SER A 765 -27.17 -51.55 10.43
CA SER A 765 -27.70 -50.30 9.89
C SER A 765 -26.97 -49.08 10.42
N LEU A 766 -26.64 -49.07 11.72
CA LEU A 766 -25.86 -48.02 12.36
C LEU A 766 -24.44 -47.94 11.80
N ARG A 767 -23.75 -49.08 11.69
CA ARG A 767 -22.40 -49.15 11.07
C ARG A 767 -22.44 -48.61 9.65
N ARG A 768 -23.41 -49.06 8.84
CA ARG A 768 -23.57 -48.60 7.45
C ARG A 768 -23.87 -47.10 7.36
N TYR A 769 -24.70 -46.58 8.25
CA TYR A 769 -24.99 -45.15 8.32
C TYR A 769 -23.73 -44.33 8.60
N LEU A 770 -22.93 -44.72 9.59
CA LEU A 770 -21.69 -44.03 9.94
C LEU A 770 -20.66 -44.05 8.80
N GLU A 771 -20.49 -45.20 8.12
CA GLU A 771 -19.62 -45.32 6.93
C GLU A 771 -20.05 -44.39 5.78
N VAL A 772 -21.35 -44.32 5.51
CA VAL A 772 -21.91 -43.45 4.46
C VAL A 772 -21.72 -41.97 4.82
N GLN A 773 -21.86 -41.59 6.09
CA GLN A 773 -21.58 -40.21 6.50
C GLN A 773 -20.08 -39.88 6.43
N LEU A 774 -19.21 -40.82 6.80
CA LEU A 774 -17.75 -40.63 6.73
C LEU A 774 -17.27 -40.41 5.29
N SER A 775 -17.79 -41.21 4.34
CA SER A 775 -17.48 -41.03 2.91
C SER A 775 -17.95 -39.68 2.34
N ARG A 776 -19.01 -39.08 2.91
CA ARG A 776 -19.51 -37.74 2.52
C ARG A 776 -18.70 -36.59 3.11
N THR A 777 -17.99 -36.81 4.21
CA THR A 777 -17.13 -35.80 4.84
C THR A 777 -15.76 -35.65 4.18
N ARG A 778 -15.31 -36.63 3.37
CA ARG A 778 -14.06 -36.55 2.60
C ARG A 778 -14.29 -35.86 1.24
N PRO A 779 -13.41 -34.94 0.79
CA PRO A 779 -13.56 -34.30 -0.51
C PRO A 779 -13.41 -35.33 -1.64
N PRO A 780 -14.16 -35.20 -2.76
CA PRO A 780 -13.98 -36.07 -3.91
C PRO A 780 -12.56 -35.90 -4.50
N PRO A 781 -11.97 -36.95 -5.08
CA PRO A 781 -10.61 -36.93 -5.62
C PRO A 781 -10.43 -35.99 -6.84
N ASN A 782 -11.52 -35.46 -7.40
CA ASN A 782 -11.50 -34.46 -8.47
C ASN A 782 -11.96 -33.14 -7.87
N GLY A 783 -11.08 -32.13 -7.88
CA GLY A 783 -11.20 -30.84 -7.19
C GLY A 783 -12.33 -29.90 -7.64
N GLU A 784 -13.55 -30.40 -7.81
CA GLU A 784 -14.75 -29.57 -7.69
C GLU A 784 -15.00 -29.40 -6.19
N GLY A 785 -14.52 -28.28 -5.65
CA GLY A 785 -14.75 -27.89 -4.26
C GLY A 785 -16.25 -27.94 -3.97
N VAL A 786 -16.66 -28.83 -3.07
CA VAL A 786 -17.99 -28.75 -2.45
C VAL A 786 -18.15 -27.33 -1.94
N ASP A 787 -19.21 -26.64 -2.35
CA ASP A 787 -19.43 -25.23 -2.03
C ASP A 787 -19.34 -25.00 -0.50
N HIS A 788 -18.16 -24.58 -0.05
CA HIS A 788 -17.82 -24.44 1.36
C HIS A 788 -18.39 -23.13 1.95
N GLY A 789 -18.96 -22.26 1.11
CA GLY A 789 -19.62 -21.03 1.52
C GLY A 789 -21.01 -21.22 2.12
N GLU A 790 -21.72 -22.31 1.80
CA GLU A 790 -23.13 -22.47 2.20
C GLU A 790 -23.33 -22.71 3.71
N LEU A 791 -22.34 -23.30 4.41
CA LEU A 791 -22.41 -23.56 5.86
C LEU A 791 -21.93 -22.37 6.74
N GLN A 792 -21.21 -21.39 6.19
CA GLN A 792 -20.57 -20.32 6.97
C GLN A 792 -21.54 -19.29 7.55
N SER A 793 -22.79 -19.23 7.05
CA SER A 793 -23.76 -18.19 7.45
C SER A 793 -24.64 -18.54 8.66
N SER A 794 -24.17 -19.39 9.57
CA SER A 794 -24.95 -19.84 10.74
C SER A 794 -24.77 -18.91 11.96
N GLY A 795 -25.38 -17.72 11.90
CA GLY A 795 -25.66 -16.90 13.09
C GLY A 795 -24.44 -16.59 13.98
N SER A 796 -24.67 -16.55 15.29
CA SER A 796 -23.70 -16.15 16.34
C SER A 796 -22.60 -17.17 16.65
N LEU A 797 -22.61 -18.36 16.03
CA LEU A 797 -21.79 -19.54 16.39
C LEU A 797 -20.95 -20.09 15.23
N VAL A 798 -20.40 -19.21 14.39
CA VAL A 798 -19.65 -19.58 13.18
C VAL A 798 -18.44 -20.46 13.50
N HIS A 799 -17.76 -20.21 14.61
CA HIS A 799 -16.52 -20.91 14.97
C HIS A 799 -16.81 -22.27 15.58
N SER A 800 -17.81 -22.39 16.47
CA SER A 800 -18.26 -23.68 17.00
C SER A 800 -18.71 -24.65 15.90
N VAL A 801 -19.40 -24.16 14.86
CA VAL A 801 -19.80 -24.96 13.69
C VAL A 801 -18.57 -25.42 12.89
N SER A 802 -17.58 -24.55 12.72
CA SER A 802 -16.33 -24.87 12.03
C SER A 802 -15.53 -25.93 12.79
N ARG A 803 -15.41 -25.80 14.11
CA ARG A 803 -14.75 -26.79 14.98
C ARG A 803 -15.46 -28.15 14.94
N LEU A 804 -16.79 -28.15 14.99
CA LEU A 804 -17.57 -29.37 14.90
C LEU A 804 -17.33 -30.05 13.54
N ARG A 805 -17.26 -29.28 12.44
CA ARG A 805 -16.97 -29.79 11.09
C ARG A 805 -15.64 -30.52 11.01
N GLU A 806 -14.58 -29.96 11.59
CA GLU A 806 -13.26 -30.59 11.65
C GLU A 806 -13.30 -31.88 12.49
N LYS A 807 -14.06 -31.86 13.60
CA LYS A 807 -14.19 -32.99 14.53
C LYS A 807 -15.08 -34.12 13.99
N VAL A 808 -16.03 -33.86 13.07
CA VAL A 808 -17.00 -34.89 12.60
C VAL A 808 -16.29 -36.12 12.02
N GLY A 809 -15.25 -35.91 11.21
CA GLY A 809 -14.53 -37.03 10.58
C GLY A 809 -13.89 -37.97 11.60
N SER A 810 -13.18 -37.43 12.59
CA SER A 810 -12.54 -38.21 13.65
C SER A 810 -13.55 -38.85 14.61
N LEU A 811 -14.68 -38.18 14.88
CA LEU A 811 -15.78 -38.74 15.67
C LEU A 811 -16.44 -39.94 14.98
N LEU A 812 -16.68 -39.85 13.67
CA LEU A 812 -17.25 -40.92 12.87
C LEU A 812 -16.31 -42.13 12.84
N GLU A 813 -15.01 -41.92 12.60
CA GLU A 813 -14.00 -42.99 12.62
C GLU A 813 -13.93 -43.66 13.99
N SER A 814 -13.84 -42.88 15.07
CA SER A 814 -13.82 -43.40 16.44
C SER A 814 -15.09 -44.15 16.81
N ALA A 815 -16.28 -43.68 16.38
CA ALA A 815 -17.54 -44.38 16.62
C ALA A 815 -17.62 -45.71 15.85
N ILE A 816 -17.12 -45.77 14.61
CA ILE A 816 -17.06 -47.03 13.84
C ILE A 816 -16.13 -48.03 14.53
N SER A 817 -14.99 -47.59 15.04
CA SER A 817 -14.06 -48.45 15.81
C SER A 817 -14.65 -48.92 17.15
N ALA A 818 -15.51 -48.12 17.78
CA ALA A 818 -16.18 -48.48 19.03
C ALA A 818 -17.32 -49.51 18.87
N LEU A 819 -17.85 -49.69 17.64
CA LEU A 819 -18.81 -50.75 17.35
C LEU A 819 -18.08 -52.10 17.24
N SER A 820 -18.32 -53.00 18.21
CA SER A 820 -17.63 -54.29 18.30
C SER A 820 -17.54 -55.02 16.96
N SER A 821 -16.34 -55.43 16.57
CA SER A 821 -16.11 -56.35 15.44
C SER A 821 -16.50 -57.78 15.80
N ASN A 822 -17.71 -58.00 16.31
CA ASN A 822 -18.20 -59.35 16.57
C ASN A 822 -18.91 -59.89 15.33
N ILE A 823 -18.11 -60.10 14.27
CA ILE A 823 -18.38 -61.19 13.33
C ILE A 823 -17.78 -62.45 13.95
N THR A 824 -18.51 -63.05 14.90
CA THR A 824 -18.29 -64.46 15.28
C THR A 824 -19.61 -65.09 15.72
N ARG A 825 -20.51 -65.36 14.78
CA ARG A 825 -20.88 -66.70 14.26
C ARG A 825 -22.21 -66.67 13.53
#